data_AF-A0AAE5EYL1-F1
#
_entry.id   AF-A0AAE5EYL1-F1
#
_cell.length_a   1.000
_cell.length_b   1.000
_cell.length_c   1.000
_cell.angle_alpha   90.00
_cell.angle_beta   90.00
_cell.angle_gamma   90.00
#
_symmetry.space_group_name_H-M   'P 1'
#
loop_
_entity.id
_entity.type
_entity.pdbx_description
1 polymer ?
#
loop_
_entity_poly.entity_id
_entity_poly.type
_entity_poly.pdbx_seq_one_letter_code
_entity_poly.pdbx_strand_id
1 'polypeptide(L)'
;MTQNTSPTLCSDQTAELIAWHTDVTETATSEFDAAETLSTRLGSHVNVDGTVTIGFWTPELTEADVPEADVYLELYTPTGSVDLTTDETAAFDRHQVPVRQHEDYTWAVVDNVSAGTRQQLGTLYQLVYKRPTPGEALARESDLGDKEWGVIPDPLADSVPFGVYAPSEIYDMQHLHANRADRDYFASIGTDAERVATSEDDGLPRVDPAVSMLEIHPGTATEAGSLGGLARKYETIGEKLQTGEALTPAERNFVGYDAIQLMPTEPITQNPDLHDYWTPQQLDRSTDTQSIEVEIGNPEMINWGYDIVVSAFSATNPAILESNRPDELVDFIAACHNLPEPIKVVFDIALGHADNGAIPLLSEHFFEGPGMYGKHLDYTEPTVRAILLELQRRKMDLGADGIRVDGAQDFRYWDPEREEMIHDDAYLAKMDAITQEVAGTEYRPWMIYEDGRPWPQEDWELASTYRTLIEQHPHAFQWSPVTFAHNTPALLTFWATKWWRVKEVAEFGSQWITGVANHDTIRRGTQTEVGDAWNAPQENPHLAETLPETLNEAYNSPAATMLFYCFMPGVPMDFVGANMRSPWGFIRDTDPTWNVKVVAEEAYLVDWQIPDDVYGDDRFFGGLKSLGFTEKDDLRMFIRALLSAVDLTDYDLDAIATVLSTLETPFGKEITADDLETFAYAWMEDIHHYANLSHWADEQDDERTAFDLAVREFRHERPWLRSDIDHEGSEAYGYRHPTNGTVLYYGLRESPDGDEQLLFAANMEGPPIEVSPEIWADEIADLPTDGWEPALAAPAVATGADRDSVTLGNVQSIVWRRSL
;
A
#
# COMPACT_ATOMS: atom_id res chain seq x y z
N MET A 1 37.56 -20.72 -2.51
CA MET A 1 37.79 -21.75 -1.47
C MET A 1 38.38 -21.05 -0.25
N THR A 2 37.58 -20.23 0.41
CA THR A 2 37.82 -19.82 1.80
C THR A 2 37.61 -21.06 2.67
N GLN A 3 38.48 -21.28 3.64
CA GLN A 3 38.27 -22.34 4.64
C GLN A 3 37.04 -21.93 5.45
N ASN A 4 35.93 -22.67 5.38
CA ASN A 4 34.77 -22.46 6.28
C ASN A 4 35.25 -22.68 7.72
N THR A 5 35.53 -21.58 8.41
CA THR A 5 35.60 -21.52 9.86
C THR A 5 34.17 -21.56 10.38
N SER A 6 33.89 -22.40 11.38
CA SER A 6 32.55 -22.51 11.96
C SER A 6 32.15 -21.20 12.66
N PRO A 7 30.87 -20.79 12.59
CA PRO A 7 30.36 -19.65 13.34
C PRO A 7 30.66 -19.76 14.84
N THR A 8 31.05 -18.65 15.47
CA THR A 8 31.41 -18.63 16.90
C THR A 8 30.96 -17.35 17.59
N LEU A 9 30.54 -17.46 18.86
CA LEU A 9 30.23 -16.33 19.71
C LEU A 9 31.50 -15.54 20.07
N CYS A 10 31.52 -14.25 19.73
CA CYS A 10 32.47 -13.26 20.22
C CYS A 10 32.16 -12.91 21.68
N SER A 11 32.70 -13.68 22.62
CA SER A 11 32.38 -13.54 24.05
C SER A 11 32.66 -12.14 24.62
N ASP A 12 33.76 -11.51 24.20
CA ASP A 12 34.15 -10.17 24.69
C ASP A 12 33.20 -9.09 24.17
N GLN A 13 32.92 -9.08 22.85
CA GLN A 13 31.99 -8.12 22.23
C GLN A 13 30.54 -8.34 22.71
N THR A 14 30.13 -9.58 22.95
CA THR A 14 28.81 -9.88 23.54
C THR A 14 28.73 -9.35 24.97
N ALA A 15 29.80 -9.46 25.76
CA ALA A 15 29.83 -8.88 27.11
C ALA A 15 29.81 -7.34 27.09
N GLU A 16 30.45 -6.71 26.10
CA GLU A 16 30.35 -5.26 25.88
C GLU A 16 28.93 -4.83 25.49
N LEU A 17 28.23 -5.62 24.66
CA LEU A 17 26.84 -5.38 24.29
C LEU A 17 25.90 -5.46 25.50
N ILE A 18 26.09 -6.45 26.38
CA ILE A 18 25.32 -6.56 27.64
C ILE A 18 25.63 -5.37 28.56
N ALA A 19 26.90 -4.98 28.69
CA ALA A 19 27.25 -3.82 29.51
C ALA A 19 26.63 -2.51 28.97
N TRP A 20 26.55 -2.37 27.65
CA TRP A 20 25.83 -1.27 27.01
C TRP A 20 24.34 -1.31 27.32
N HIS A 21 23.70 -2.47 27.23
CA HIS A 21 22.30 -2.62 27.59
C HIS A 21 22.07 -2.15 29.03
N THR A 22 22.87 -2.64 29.99
CA THR A 22 22.74 -2.24 31.40
C THR A 22 22.91 -0.72 31.58
N ASP A 23 23.84 -0.09 30.86
CA ASP A 23 24.01 1.38 30.92
C ASP A 23 22.77 2.12 30.37
N VAL A 24 22.18 1.61 29.29
CA VAL A 24 20.92 2.16 28.73
C VAL A 24 19.80 2.06 29.74
N THR A 25 19.56 0.89 30.35
CA THR A 25 18.46 0.69 31.30
C THR A 25 18.68 1.46 32.61
N GLU A 26 19.92 1.59 33.10
CA GLU A 26 20.23 2.36 34.31
C GLU A 26 20.14 3.88 34.12
N THR A 27 20.33 4.39 32.89
CA THR A 27 20.38 5.83 32.61
C THR A 27 19.14 6.40 31.95
N ALA A 28 18.29 5.56 31.36
CA ALA A 28 17.03 5.96 30.74
C ALA A 28 16.05 6.61 31.74
N THR A 29 15.24 7.53 31.22
CA THR A 29 14.24 8.26 32.03
C THR A 29 12.94 7.48 32.24
N SER A 30 12.66 6.51 31.37
CA SER A 30 11.52 5.60 31.44
C SER A 30 11.85 4.27 30.74
N GLU A 31 11.00 3.27 30.94
CA GLU A 31 11.09 1.98 30.23
C GLU A 31 10.98 2.16 28.71
N PHE A 32 10.11 3.07 28.26
CA PHE A 32 9.98 3.39 26.83
C PHE A 32 11.24 4.05 26.27
N ASP A 33 11.87 4.99 26.98
CA ASP A 33 13.12 5.61 26.51
C ASP A 33 14.28 4.58 26.43
N ALA A 34 14.30 3.62 27.36
CA ALA A 34 15.24 2.49 27.29
C ALA A 34 14.95 1.62 26.07
N ALA A 35 13.67 1.24 25.87
CA ALA A 35 13.23 0.42 24.75
C ALA A 35 13.51 1.07 23.39
N GLU A 36 13.26 2.37 23.23
CA GLU A 36 13.60 3.15 22.02
C GLU A 36 15.09 3.04 21.68
N THR A 37 15.96 2.98 22.69
CA THR A 37 17.41 2.82 22.49
C THR A 37 17.80 1.36 22.22
N LEU A 38 17.21 0.41 22.95
CA LEU A 38 17.52 -1.02 22.81
C LEU A 38 17.05 -1.59 21.46
N SER A 39 15.89 -1.16 20.95
CA SER A 39 15.32 -1.61 19.67
C SER A 39 16.26 -1.37 18.48
N THR A 40 17.07 -0.30 18.54
CA THR A 40 18.08 0.03 17.49
C THR A 40 19.12 -1.07 17.25
N ARG A 41 19.30 -2.00 18.20
CA ARG A 41 20.23 -3.14 18.07
C ARG A 41 19.54 -4.50 17.96
N LEU A 42 18.21 -4.54 17.98
CA LEU A 42 17.46 -5.77 17.71
C LEU A 42 17.56 -6.16 16.23
N GLY A 43 17.35 -7.44 15.94
CA GLY A 43 17.64 -8.05 14.64
C GLY A 43 19.14 -8.15 14.35
N SER A 44 19.51 -8.32 13.08
CA SER A 44 20.92 -8.49 12.68
C SER A 44 21.58 -7.20 12.20
N HIS A 45 22.81 -6.95 12.65
CA HIS A 45 23.61 -5.77 12.28
C HIS A 45 25.03 -6.17 11.92
N VAL A 46 25.44 -5.94 10.68
CA VAL A 46 26.80 -6.20 10.21
C VAL A 46 27.75 -5.10 10.71
N ASN A 47 28.73 -5.48 11.53
CA ASN A 47 29.73 -4.58 12.07
C ASN A 47 30.89 -4.35 11.09
N VAL A 48 31.60 -3.23 11.24
CA VAL A 48 32.74 -2.85 10.38
C VAL A 48 33.88 -3.88 10.38
N ASP A 49 34.04 -4.64 11.47
CA ASP A 49 35.05 -5.68 11.60
C ASP A 49 34.64 -7.03 10.98
N GLY A 50 33.43 -7.12 10.43
CA GLY A 50 32.86 -8.30 9.80
C GLY A 50 32.09 -9.22 10.77
N THR A 51 32.05 -8.91 12.07
CA THR A 51 31.17 -9.60 13.02
C THR A 51 29.73 -9.14 12.84
N VAL A 52 28.77 -9.91 13.37
CA VAL A 52 27.35 -9.58 13.31
C VAL A 52 26.77 -9.53 14.71
N THR A 53 26.19 -8.39 15.07
CA THR A 53 25.41 -8.24 16.31
C THR A 53 23.99 -8.71 16.04
N ILE A 54 23.46 -9.59 16.89
CA ILE A 54 22.09 -10.10 16.79
C ILE A 54 21.40 -9.95 18.15
N GLY A 55 20.22 -9.32 18.15
CA GLY A 55 19.39 -9.10 19.32
C GLY A 55 17.95 -9.53 19.13
N PHE A 56 17.35 -10.13 20.14
CA PHE A 56 15.92 -10.44 20.19
C PHE A 56 15.31 -9.91 21.48
N TRP A 57 14.08 -9.39 21.40
CA TRP A 57 13.23 -9.21 22.58
C TRP A 57 12.41 -10.49 22.76
N THR A 58 12.58 -11.15 23.90
CA THR A 58 12.10 -12.50 24.18
C THR A 58 11.54 -12.61 25.60
N PRO A 59 10.54 -11.79 25.98
CA PRO A 59 9.95 -11.82 27.31
C PRO A 59 9.39 -13.20 27.66
N GLU A 60 8.84 -13.92 26.67
CA GLU A 60 8.27 -15.25 26.87
C GLU A 60 9.28 -16.28 27.39
N LEU A 61 10.57 -16.16 27.04
CA LEU A 61 11.63 -17.04 27.53
C LEU A 61 11.92 -16.77 29.02
N THR A 62 11.91 -15.51 29.42
CA THR A 62 12.11 -15.09 30.82
C THR A 62 10.92 -15.50 31.68
N GLU A 63 9.69 -15.23 31.22
CA GLU A 63 8.45 -15.57 31.93
C GLU A 63 8.29 -17.07 32.18
N ALA A 64 8.73 -17.89 31.22
CA ALA A 64 8.70 -19.34 31.33
C ALA A 64 9.93 -19.96 32.01
N ASP A 65 10.85 -19.14 32.54
CA ASP A 65 12.09 -19.56 33.19
C ASP A 65 12.94 -20.51 32.31
N VAL A 66 12.98 -20.28 30.99
CA VAL A 66 13.79 -21.08 30.06
C VAL A 66 15.28 -20.84 30.36
N PRO A 67 16.09 -21.87 30.69
CA PRO A 67 17.51 -21.65 31.00
C PRO A 67 18.30 -21.15 29.79
N GLU A 68 19.20 -20.18 29.96
CA GLU A 68 20.10 -19.70 28.89
C GLU A 68 20.84 -20.83 28.16
N ALA A 69 21.20 -21.90 28.89
CA ALA A 69 21.88 -23.07 28.31
C ALA A 69 21.00 -23.92 27.39
N ASP A 70 19.69 -23.63 27.33
CA ASP A 70 18.71 -24.28 26.47
C ASP A 70 18.26 -23.35 25.32
N VAL A 71 18.87 -22.17 25.17
CA VAL A 71 18.60 -21.19 24.11
C VAL A 71 19.82 -21.05 23.21
N TYR A 72 19.60 -21.04 21.90
CA TYR A 72 20.66 -20.99 20.90
C TYR A 72 20.26 -20.12 19.73
N LEU A 73 21.24 -19.45 19.13
CA LEU A 73 21.11 -18.88 17.81
C LEU A 73 21.37 -19.99 16.78
N GLU A 74 20.35 -20.35 16.00
CA GLU A 74 20.43 -21.33 14.92
C GLU A 74 20.79 -20.62 13.61
N LEU A 75 21.90 -21.02 12.99
CA LEU A 75 22.45 -20.40 11.79
C LEU A 75 22.50 -21.42 10.64
N TYR A 76 22.09 -21.02 9.45
CA TYR A 76 22.15 -21.82 8.22
C TYR A 76 23.04 -21.11 7.20
N THR A 77 24.24 -21.64 6.97
CA THR A 77 25.17 -21.07 5.99
C THR A 77 25.14 -21.90 4.70
N PRO A 78 24.81 -21.30 3.54
CA PRO A 78 24.77 -22.04 2.28
C PRO A 78 26.17 -22.58 1.94
N THR A 79 26.24 -23.85 1.53
CA THR A 79 27.51 -24.50 1.17
C THR A 79 27.92 -24.27 -0.29
N GLY A 80 27.02 -23.70 -1.09
CA GLY A 80 27.18 -23.35 -2.50
C GLY A 80 26.31 -22.16 -2.88
N SER A 81 26.22 -21.85 -4.18
CA SER A 81 25.26 -20.86 -4.68
C SER A 81 23.84 -21.41 -4.56
N VAL A 82 22.92 -20.57 -4.12
CA VAL A 82 21.48 -20.86 -4.05
C VAL A 82 20.78 -19.93 -5.03
N ASP A 83 19.95 -20.48 -5.91
CA ASP A 83 19.09 -19.67 -6.79
C ASP A 83 17.77 -19.40 -6.07
N LEU A 84 17.54 -18.14 -5.70
CA LEU A 84 16.34 -17.75 -4.96
C LEU A 84 15.08 -17.74 -5.84
N THR A 85 15.21 -17.91 -7.15
CA THR A 85 14.11 -17.76 -8.12
C THR A 85 13.51 -19.09 -8.57
N THR A 86 13.93 -20.20 -7.95
CA THR A 86 13.52 -21.54 -8.35
C THR A 86 13.24 -22.43 -7.16
N ASP A 87 12.30 -23.36 -7.33
CA ASP A 87 12.09 -24.44 -6.38
C ASP A 87 13.20 -25.49 -6.53
N GLU A 88 14.04 -25.63 -5.52
CA GLU A 88 15.15 -26.58 -5.53
C GLU A 88 15.48 -27.14 -4.13
N THR A 89 16.46 -28.04 -4.06
CA THR A 89 17.03 -28.50 -2.80
C THR A 89 18.43 -27.92 -2.66
N ALA A 90 18.65 -27.13 -1.62
CA ALA A 90 19.92 -26.49 -1.33
C ALA A 90 20.57 -27.08 -0.06
N ALA A 91 21.91 -27.13 -0.05
CA ALA A 91 22.67 -27.68 1.07
C ALA A 91 23.24 -26.58 1.96
N PHE A 92 22.99 -26.70 3.27
CA PHE A 92 23.42 -25.75 4.30
C PHE A 92 24.25 -26.43 5.38
N ASP A 93 25.24 -25.71 5.90
CA ASP A 93 25.88 -26.02 7.17
C ASP A 93 25.10 -25.30 8.28
N ARG A 94 24.42 -26.08 9.13
CA ARG A 94 23.61 -25.60 10.24
C ARG A 94 24.39 -25.66 11.54
N HIS A 95 24.42 -24.55 12.28
CA HIS A 95 25.14 -24.40 13.53
C HIS A 95 24.24 -23.83 14.64
N GLN A 96 24.41 -24.30 15.86
CA GLN A 96 23.90 -23.64 17.07
C GLN A 96 25.04 -22.90 17.76
N VAL A 97 24.84 -21.60 17.97
CA VAL A 97 25.75 -20.73 18.71
C VAL A 97 25.11 -20.35 20.05
N PRO A 98 25.84 -20.46 21.18
CA PRO A 98 25.31 -20.01 22.47
C PRO A 98 24.99 -18.51 22.45
N VAL A 99 23.97 -18.11 23.19
CA VAL A 99 23.55 -16.71 23.36
C VAL A 99 23.77 -16.24 24.80
N ARG A 100 23.48 -14.97 25.08
CA ARG A 100 23.39 -14.41 26.43
C ARG A 100 22.03 -13.79 26.65
N GLN A 101 21.37 -14.18 27.74
CA GLN A 101 20.12 -13.54 28.16
C GLN A 101 20.43 -12.43 29.17
N HIS A 102 19.77 -11.29 29.00
CA HIS A 102 19.85 -10.17 29.93
C HIS A 102 18.47 -9.48 29.98
N GLU A 103 17.82 -9.58 31.14
CA GLU A 103 16.41 -9.18 31.31
C GLU A 103 15.56 -9.92 30.26
N ASP A 104 14.66 -9.23 29.56
CA ASP A 104 13.79 -9.82 28.54
C ASP A 104 14.43 -9.88 27.14
N TYR A 105 15.76 -9.78 27.06
CA TYR A 105 16.48 -9.71 25.80
C TYR A 105 17.51 -10.81 25.65
N THR A 106 17.67 -11.28 24.43
CA THR A 106 18.67 -12.30 24.06
C THR A 106 19.66 -11.71 23.06
N TRP A 107 20.96 -11.78 23.38
CA TRP A 107 22.04 -11.13 22.63
C TRP A 107 23.12 -12.11 22.21
N ALA A 108 23.67 -11.89 21.01
CA ALA A 108 24.89 -12.54 20.53
C ALA A 108 25.66 -11.63 19.57
N VAL A 109 26.99 -11.60 19.68
CA VAL A 109 27.86 -11.10 18.61
C VAL A 109 28.59 -12.29 18.01
N VAL A 110 28.45 -12.52 16.71
CA VAL A 110 28.91 -13.74 16.03
C VAL A 110 29.96 -13.39 14.98
N ASP A 111 31.02 -14.21 14.92
CA ASP A 111 32.04 -14.18 13.89
C ASP A 111 31.92 -15.41 12.97
N ASN A 112 32.53 -15.35 11.79
CA ASN A 112 32.55 -16.39 10.76
C ASN A 112 31.15 -16.71 10.18
N VAL A 113 30.33 -15.66 10.01
CA VAL A 113 29.07 -15.69 9.25
C VAL A 113 29.20 -14.84 7.99
N SER A 114 28.35 -15.07 7.00
CA SER A 114 28.36 -14.32 5.74
C SER A 114 27.13 -13.43 5.63
N ALA A 115 27.31 -12.16 5.27
CA ALA A 115 26.21 -11.26 4.99
C ALA A 115 25.76 -11.39 3.52
N GLY A 116 24.45 -11.30 3.33
CA GLY A 116 23.78 -11.25 2.04
C GLY A 116 24.06 -9.94 1.31
N THR A 117 24.06 -10.01 -0.02
CA THR A 117 24.11 -8.85 -0.93
C THR A 117 23.29 -9.17 -2.16
N ARG A 118 23.04 -8.21 -3.05
CA ARG A 118 22.37 -8.45 -4.33
C ARG A 118 22.74 -9.74 -5.07
N GLN A 119 24.01 -10.19 -4.99
CA GLN A 119 24.48 -11.38 -5.73
C GLN A 119 24.64 -12.66 -4.89
N GLN A 120 24.45 -12.61 -3.57
CA GLN A 120 24.67 -13.79 -2.73
C GLN A 120 23.70 -13.86 -1.56
N LEU A 121 23.22 -15.06 -1.28
CA LEU A 121 22.49 -15.38 -0.05
C LEU A 121 23.45 -15.35 1.16
N GLY A 122 23.05 -14.62 2.19
CA GLY A 122 23.71 -14.59 3.49
C GLY A 122 23.48 -15.84 4.32
N THR A 123 24.14 -15.91 5.47
CA THR A 123 23.80 -16.86 6.52
C THR A 123 22.40 -16.50 7.03
N LEU A 124 21.50 -17.49 7.05
CA LEU A 124 20.18 -17.32 7.64
C LEU A 124 20.22 -17.59 9.14
N TYR A 125 19.36 -16.95 9.92
CA TYR A 125 19.34 -17.05 11.38
C TYR A 125 17.92 -17.06 11.96
N GLN A 126 17.80 -17.71 13.10
CA GLN A 126 16.63 -17.65 13.98
C GLN A 126 17.04 -18.03 15.40
N LEU A 127 16.24 -17.64 16.39
CA LEU A 127 16.46 -18.11 17.76
C LEU A 127 15.71 -19.42 17.97
N VAL A 128 16.36 -20.39 18.61
CA VAL A 128 15.72 -21.65 19.01
C VAL A 128 15.91 -21.91 20.48
N TYR A 129 14.91 -22.53 21.08
CA TYR A 129 14.96 -22.90 22.49
C TYR A 129 14.37 -24.28 22.71
N LYS A 130 14.88 -24.97 23.72
CA LYS A 130 14.31 -26.24 24.14
C LYS A 130 13.04 -25.99 24.93
N ARG A 131 11.94 -26.62 24.54
CA ARG A 131 10.65 -26.44 25.20
C ARG A 131 10.70 -26.97 26.65
N PRO A 132 10.22 -26.20 27.64
CA PRO A 132 10.03 -26.71 29.00
C PRO A 132 9.05 -27.87 29.05
N THR A 133 7.95 -27.77 28.28
CA THR A 133 6.95 -28.83 28.11
C THR A 133 6.83 -29.21 26.63
N PRO A 134 7.07 -30.49 26.26
CA PRO A 134 7.01 -30.89 24.86
C PRO A 134 5.64 -30.66 24.20
N GLY A 135 5.64 -29.98 23.06
CA GLY A 135 4.46 -29.70 22.24
C GLY A 135 3.54 -28.58 22.73
N GLU A 136 3.93 -27.85 23.79
CA GLU A 136 3.20 -26.66 24.24
C GLU A 136 3.91 -25.40 23.72
N ALA A 137 3.16 -24.53 23.05
CA ALA A 137 3.62 -23.21 22.62
C ALA A 137 3.91 -22.32 23.84
N LEU A 138 4.95 -21.49 23.75
CA LEU A 138 5.37 -20.65 24.86
C LEU A 138 4.61 -19.32 24.84
N ALA A 139 3.70 -19.12 25.81
CA ALA A 139 2.97 -17.86 25.99
C ALA A 139 2.31 -17.33 24.69
N ARG A 140 1.85 -18.24 23.81
CA ARG A 140 1.19 -17.92 22.54
C ARG A 140 0.16 -19.00 22.20
N GLU A 141 -0.83 -18.66 21.37
CA GLU A 141 -1.82 -19.63 20.87
C GLU A 141 -1.17 -20.72 20.00
N SER A 142 -0.16 -20.35 19.22
CA SER A 142 0.70 -21.22 18.42
C SER A 142 2.09 -20.62 18.27
N ASP A 143 3.09 -21.43 17.92
CA ASP A 143 4.45 -20.99 17.65
C ASP A 143 5.11 -21.86 16.57
N LEU A 144 6.32 -21.47 16.15
CA LEU A 144 7.12 -22.22 15.20
C LEU A 144 7.97 -23.29 15.91
N GLY A 145 8.34 -24.34 15.16
CA GLY A 145 9.25 -25.39 15.61
C GLY A 145 8.61 -26.78 15.66
N ASP A 146 9.15 -27.64 16.51
CA ASP A 146 8.72 -29.03 16.66
C ASP A 146 8.29 -29.32 18.11
N LYS A 147 8.06 -30.60 18.44
CA LYS A 147 7.60 -30.99 19.78
C LYS A 147 8.61 -30.74 20.89
N GLU A 148 9.91 -30.72 20.59
CA GLU A 148 10.98 -30.57 21.57
C GLU A 148 11.59 -29.17 21.54
N TRP A 149 11.52 -28.48 20.40
CA TRP A 149 12.14 -27.18 20.17
C TRP A 149 11.13 -26.14 19.68
N GLY A 150 11.20 -24.95 20.24
CA GLY A 150 10.52 -23.76 19.70
C GLY A 150 11.48 -22.90 18.89
N VAL A 151 10.90 -22.10 18.00
CA VAL A 151 11.60 -21.13 17.14
C VAL A 151 11.00 -19.75 17.39
N ILE A 152 11.85 -18.75 17.58
CA ILE A 152 11.49 -17.34 17.61
C ILE A 152 12.16 -16.68 16.38
N PRO A 153 11.38 -16.27 15.36
CA PRO A 153 11.92 -15.54 14.22
C PRO A 153 12.34 -14.12 14.65
N ASP A 154 13.01 -13.39 13.76
CA ASP A 154 13.36 -11.98 14.01
C ASP A 154 12.28 -11.04 13.45
N PRO A 155 11.51 -10.34 14.31
CA PRO A 155 10.52 -9.38 13.83
C PRO A 155 11.14 -8.17 13.11
N LEU A 156 12.42 -7.86 13.32
CA LEU A 156 13.11 -6.71 12.74
C LEU A 156 14.07 -7.07 11.60
N ALA A 157 13.85 -8.23 10.96
CA ALA A 157 14.68 -8.68 9.85
C ALA A 157 14.67 -7.70 8.66
N ASP A 158 15.83 -7.48 8.05
CA ASP A 158 15.96 -6.67 6.83
C ASP A 158 15.67 -7.49 5.55
N SER A 159 15.72 -8.82 5.64
CA SER A 159 15.49 -9.71 4.50
C SER A 159 14.95 -11.08 4.92
N VAL A 160 13.92 -11.54 4.20
CA VAL A 160 13.23 -12.83 4.38
C VAL A 160 13.04 -13.50 3.02
N PRO A 161 14.11 -13.99 2.37
CA PRO A 161 14.08 -14.42 0.97
C PRO A 161 13.18 -15.64 0.70
N PHE A 162 12.80 -16.37 1.74
CA PHE A 162 11.87 -17.50 1.69
C PHE A 162 10.57 -17.22 2.46
N GLY A 163 10.26 -15.94 2.71
CA GLY A 163 9.10 -15.50 3.47
C GLY A 163 9.28 -15.52 4.99
N VAL A 164 8.29 -14.97 5.71
CA VAL A 164 8.37 -14.66 7.15
C VAL A 164 8.39 -15.87 8.09
N TYR A 165 7.97 -17.04 7.60
CA TYR A 165 7.99 -18.29 8.36
C TYR A 165 9.31 -19.05 8.25
N ALA A 166 10.22 -18.58 7.38
CA ALA A 166 11.57 -19.09 7.22
C ALA A 166 12.57 -18.30 8.10
N PRO A 167 13.78 -18.83 8.35
CA PRO A 167 14.84 -18.09 9.03
C PRO A 167 15.23 -16.82 8.26
N SER A 168 15.42 -15.71 8.98
CA SER A 168 15.79 -14.40 8.44
C SER A 168 17.20 -14.39 7.85
N GLU A 169 17.48 -13.55 6.85
CA GLU A 169 18.82 -13.41 6.27
C GLU A 169 19.62 -12.30 6.96
N ILE A 170 20.88 -12.56 7.33
CA ILE A 170 21.82 -11.48 7.66
C ILE A 170 22.11 -10.71 6.37
N TYR A 171 21.66 -9.47 6.25
CA TYR A 171 21.81 -8.65 5.04
C TYR A 171 22.76 -7.47 5.25
N ASP A 172 23.63 -7.18 4.27
CA ASP A 172 24.51 -6.01 4.32
C ASP A 172 23.77 -4.73 3.86
N MET A 173 22.98 -4.15 4.75
CA MET A 173 22.26 -2.90 4.48
C MET A 173 23.20 -1.74 4.17
N GLN A 174 24.36 -1.66 4.84
CA GLN A 174 25.36 -0.62 4.57
C GLN A 174 25.88 -0.71 3.13
N HIS A 175 26.12 -1.92 2.63
CA HIS A 175 26.49 -2.13 1.23
C HIS A 175 25.39 -1.68 0.27
N LEU A 176 24.12 -2.00 0.56
CA LEU A 176 22.99 -1.56 -0.25
C LEU A 176 22.91 -0.02 -0.32
N HIS A 177 22.96 0.69 0.82
CA HIS A 177 22.95 2.16 0.83
C HIS A 177 24.18 2.78 0.14
N ALA A 178 25.34 2.14 0.24
CA ALA A 178 26.57 2.66 -0.38
C ALA A 178 26.55 2.57 -1.91
N ASN A 179 25.81 1.61 -2.48
CA ASN A 179 25.80 1.29 -3.91
C ASN A 179 24.52 1.72 -4.65
N ARG A 180 23.52 2.28 -3.97
CA ARG A 180 22.32 2.83 -4.63
C ARG A 180 22.66 3.91 -5.65
N ALA A 181 21.88 3.99 -6.73
CA ALA A 181 22.19 4.84 -7.89
C ALA A 181 21.76 6.31 -7.75
N ASP A 182 20.98 6.63 -6.73
CA ASP A 182 20.35 7.92 -6.44
C ASP A 182 20.98 8.64 -5.23
N ARG A 183 22.22 8.31 -4.86
CA ARG A 183 22.90 8.98 -3.73
C ARG A 183 23.03 10.49 -3.90
N ASP A 184 23.20 10.96 -5.13
CA ASP A 184 23.28 12.38 -5.44
C ASP A 184 21.94 13.10 -5.21
N TYR A 185 20.81 12.39 -5.32
CA TYR A 185 19.49 12.91 -4.98
C TYR A 185 19.41 13.19 -3.48
N PHE A 186 19.68 12.21 -2.62
CA PHE A 186 19.64 12.41 -1.16
C PHE A 186 20.65 13.46 -0.70
N ALA A 187 21.89 13.41 -1.20
CA ALA A 187 22.91 14.39 -0.83
C ALA A 187 22.55 15.85 -1.19
N SER A 188 21.53 16.06 -2.05
CA SER A 188 21.04 17.38 -2.42
C SER A 188 19.92 17.90 -1.51
N ILE A 189 19.22 17.04 -0.76
CA ILE A 189 18.08 17.40 0.11
C ILE A 189 18.51 18.46 1.13
N GLY A 190 17.72 19.53 1.26
CA GLY A 190 18.01 20.63 2.20
C GLY A 190 19.13 21.58 1.74
N THR A 191 19.53 21.50 0.48
CA THR A 191 20.57 22.35 -0.12
C THR A 191 20.03 23.16 -1.29
N ASP A 192 20.75 24.21 -1.71
CA ASP A 192 20.41 24.98 -2.92
C ASP A 192 20.39 24.16 -4.23
N ALA A 193 20.91 22.92 -4.20
CA ALA A 193 20.96 22.00 -5.32
C ALA A 193 19.86 20.94 -5.30
N GLU A 194 18.94 20.99 -4.32
CA GLU A 194 17.84 20.04 -4.21
C GLU A 194 16.98 20.04 -5.48
N ARG A 195 16.57 18.84 -5.90
CA ARG A 195 15.70 18.65 -7.07
C ARG A 195 14.23 18.49 -6.68
N VAL A 196 13.97 18.24 -5.40
CA VAL A 196 12.64 18.30 -4.78
C VAL A 196 12.70 19.33 -3.67
N ALA A 197 11.64 20.11 -3.53
CA ALA A 197 11.61 21.17 -2.53
C ALA A 197 11.59 20.59 -1.11
N THR A 198 12.30 21.26 -0.20
CA THR A 198 12.25 20.96 1.23
C THR A 198 12.00 22.22 2.06
N SER A 199 11.33 22.01 3.19
CA SER A 199 11.16 23.02 4.24
C SER A 199 11.97 22.66 5.47
N GLU A 200 12.42 23.65 6.23
CA GLU A 200 13.08 23.40 7.52
C GLU A 200 12.05 22.94 8.57
N ASP A 201 12.38 21.86 9.28
CA ASP A 201 11.59 21.30 10.36
C ASP A 201 12.53 20.77 11.47
N ASP A 202 12.56 21.46 12.61
CA ASP A 202 13.43 21.19 13.76
C ASP A 202 14.92 21.04 13.42
N GLY A 203 15.42 21.84 12.47
CA GLY A 203 16.81 21.82 12.04
C GLY A 203 17.14 20.72 11.03
N LEU A 204 16.16 19.98 10.55
CA LEU A 204 16.28 19.02 9.46
C LEU A 204 15.48 19.49 8.22
N PRO A 205 15.88 19.12 7.00
CA PRO A 205 15.02 19.29 5.84
C PRO A 205 13.87 18.28 5.90
N ARG A 206 12.64 18.74 5.69
CA ARG A 206 11.46 17.92 5.44
C ARG A 206 11.08 18.02 3.97
N VAL A 207 10.83 16.88 3.33
CA VAL A 207 10.34 16.84 1.95
C VAL A 207 8.99 17.54 1.85
N ASP A 208 8.87 18.51 0.94
CA ASP A 208 7.62 19.22 0.73
C ASP A 208 6.57 18.33 0.05
N PRO A 209 5.26 18.58 0.31
CA PRO A 209 4.19 17.82 -0.31
C PRO A 209 4.21 17.90 -1.84
N ALA A 210 3.72 16.85 -2.48
CA ALA A 210 3.61 16.77 -3.93
C ALA A 210 2.60 17.77 -4.51
N VAL A 211 2.70 18.00 -5.82
CA VAL A 211 1.69 18.74 -6.60
C VAL A 211 0.58 17.81 -7.08
N SER A 212 0.92 16.57 -7.44
CA SER A 212 -0.02 15.48 -7.75
C SER A 212 0.62 14.11 -7.58
N MET A 213 -0.18 13.09 -7.29
CA MET A 213 0.29 11.75 -6.89
C MET A 213 -0.34 10.63 -7.71
N LEU A 214 0.41 9.54 -7.92
CA LEU A 214 -0.09 8.31 -8.55
C LEU A 214 0.01 7.13 -7.58
N GLU A 215 -1.10 6.44 -7.31
CA GLU A 215 -1.11 5.21 -6.56
C GLU A 215 -0.84 3.99 -7.46
N ILE A 216 0.08 3.11 -7.03
CA ILE A 216 0.52 1.92 -7.79
C ILE A 216 0.50 0.69 -6.90
N HIS A 217 -0.14 -0.38 -7.39
CA HIS A 217 0.00 -1.73 -6.86
C HIS A 217 1.19 -2.45 -7.53
N PRO A 218 2.25 -2.84 -6.78
CA PRO A 218 3.44 -3.46 -7.37
C PRO A 218 3.14 -4.73 -8.17
N GLY A 219 2.27 -5.59 -7.63
CA GLY A 219 1.95 -6.91 -8.19
C GLY A 219 1.21 -6.90 -9.54
N THR A 220 0.56 -5.79 -9.90
CA THR A 220 -0.28 -5.74 -11.12
C THR A 220 0.16 -4.68 -12.13
N ALA A 221 1.04 -3.75 -11.74
CA ALA A 221 1.36 -2.59 -12.57
C ALA A 221 2.25 -2.86 -13.80
N THR A 222 2.85 -4.04 -13.87
CA THR A 222 3.70 -4.50 -14.99
C THR A 222 3.46 -5.98 -15.29
N GLU A 223 3.87 -6.44 -16.48
CA GLU A 223 3.78 -7.85 -16.86
C GLU A 223 4.46 -8.78 -15.86
N ALA A 224 5.59 -8.34 -15.28
CA ALA A 224 6.34 -9.13 -14.31
C ALA A 224 5.75 -9.12 -12.90
N GLY A 225 4.84 -8.19 -12.59
CA GLY A 225 4.22 -8.09 -11.26
C GLY A 225 5.20 -7.81 -10.12
N SER A 226 6.28 -7.07 -10.39
CA SER A 226 7.41 -6.92 -9.47
C SER A 226 7.94 -5.48 -9.40
N LEU A 227 8.71 -5.19 -8.35
CA LEU A 227 9.46 -3.94 -8.20
C LEU A 227 10.56 -3.80 -9.26
N GLY A 228 11.27 -4.89 -9.59
CA GLY A 228 12.23 -4.90 -10.70
C GLY A 228 11.60 -4.57 -12.06
N GLY A 229 10.38 -5.05 -12.31
CA GLY A 229 9.58 -4.71 -13.48
C GLY A 229 9.20 -3.24 -13.53
N LEU A 230 8.79 -2.67 -12.39
CA LEU A 230 8.51 -1.25 -12.25
C LEU A 230 9.74 -0.37 -12.48
N ALA A 231 10.88 -0.74 -11.90
CA ALA A 231 12.15 -0.03 -12.10
C ALA A 231 12.47 0.09 -13.59
N ARG A 232 12.45 -1.03 -14.33
CA ARG A 232 12.70 -1.04 -15.78
C ARG A 232 11.71 -0.20 -16.57
N LYS A 233 10.44 -0.16 -16.17
CA LYS A 233 9.42 0.69 -16.80
C LYS A 233 9.79 2.17 -16.65
N TYR A 234 10.14 2.62 -15.45
CA TYR A 234 10.53 4.01 -15.20
C TYR A 234 11.88 4.38 -15.82
N GLU A 235 12.84 3.47 -15.84
CA GLU A 235 14.10 3.65 -16.59
C GLU A 235 13.83 3.88 -18.08
N THR A 236 12.97 3.04 -18.69
CA THR A 236 12.60 3.17 -20.11
C THR A 236 11.91 4.51 -20.38
N ILE A 237 10.97 4.92 -19.51
CA ILE A 237 10.33 6.24 -19.59
C ILE A 237 11.36 7.36 -19.47
N GLY A 238 12.29 7.26 -18.51
CA GLY A 238 13.37 8.22 -18.29
C GLY A 238 14.26 8.39 -19.52
N GLU A 239 14.67 7.29 -20.16
CA GLU A 239 15.45 7.31 -21.40
C GLU A 239 14.71 8.03 -22.54
N LYS A 240 13.41 7.77 -22.70
CA LYS A 240 12.57 8.44 -23.70
C LYS A 240 12.46 9.94 -23.45
N LEU A 241 12.19 10.34 -22.20
CA LEU A 241 12.10 11.75 -21.81
C LEU A 241 13.42 12.49 -22.05
N GLN A 242 14.57 11.88 -21.72
CA GLN A 242 15.89 12.47 -21.94
C GLN A 242 16.25 12.63 -23.42
N THR A 243 15.82 11.68 -24.26
CA THR A 243 16.13 11.67 -25.70
C THR A 243 15.08 12.39 -26.55
N GLY A 244 13.95 12.78 -25.96
CA GLY A 244 12.81 13.39 -26.65
C GLY A 244 12.04 12.40 -27.52
N GLU A 245 12.09 11.10 -27.20
CA GLU A 245 11.24 10.09 -27.83
C GLU A 245 9.80 10.22 -27.30
N ALA A 246 8.82 9.99 -28.17
CA ALA A 246 7.42 10.07 -27.79
C ALA A 246 7.02 8.90 -26.87
N LEU A 247 6.35 9.22 -25.77
CA LEU A 247 5.72 8.22 -24.90
C LEU A 247 4.54 7.55 -25.61
N THR A 248 4.39 6.25 -25.39
CA THR A 248 3.19 5.51 -25.79
C THR A 248 1.98 5.98 -24.98
N PRO A 249 0.74 5.77 -25.47
CA PRO A 249 -0.46 6.06 -24.69
C PRO A 249 -0.44 5.41 -23.29
N ALA A 250 0.03 4.17 -23.16
CA ALA A 250 0.14 3.50 -21.87
C ALA A 250 1.18 4.14 -20.94
N GLU A 251 2.34 4.54 -21.47
CA GLU A 251 3.40 5.20 -20.68
C GLU A 251 2.95 6.56 -20.13
N ARG A 252 2.06 7.27 -20.83
CA ARG A 252 1.50 8.54 -20.33
C ARG A 252 0.72 8.38 -19.03
N ASN A 253 0.21 7.19 -18.71
CA ASN A 253 -0.49 6.94 -17.44
C ASN A 253 0.46 6.89 -16.22
N PHE A 254 1.78 6.82 -16.43
CA PHE A 254 2.81 6.73 -15.38
C PHE A 254 3.58 8.05 -15.17
N VAL A 255 3.27 9.11 -15.92
CA VAL A 255 4.00 10.38 -15.89
C VAL A 255 3.06 11.58 -15.73
N GLY A 256 3.64 12.76 -15.48
CA GLY A 256 2.87 13.96 -15.10
C GLY A 256 2.58 14.03 -13.60
N TYR A 257 3.26 13.22 -12.80
CA TYR A 257 3.20 13.22 -11.34
C TYR A 257 4.57 13.58 -10.78
N ASP A 258 4.61 14.14 -9.57
CA ASP A 258 5.84 14.36 -8.81
C ASP A 258 5.91 13.53 -7.53
N ALA A 259 4.93 12.63 -7.34
CA ALA A 259 4.96 11.57 -6.33
C ALA A 259 4.24 10.28 -6.81
N ILE A 260 4.72 9.14 -6.33
CA ILE A 260 4.04 7.84 -6.38
C ILE A 260 3.76 7.40 -4.96
N GLN A 261 2.52 7.03 -4.67
CA GLN A 261 2.20 6.23 -3.49
C GLN A 261 2.27 4.76 -3.88
N LEU A 262 3.24 4.06 -3.32
CA LEU A 262 3.39 2.63 -3.53
C LEU A 262 2.54 1.91 -2.49
N MET A 263 1.58 1.10 -2.93
CA MET A 263 0.83 0.19 -2.04
C MET A 263 1.80 -0.73 -1.27
N PRO A 264 1.38 -1.36 -0.16
CA PRO A 264 2.28 -1.99 0.79
C PRO A 264 3.29 -2.93 0.13
N THR A 265 4.53 -2.85 0.62
CA THR A 265 5.67 -3.64 0.14
C THR A 265 6.27 -4.51 1.23
N GLU A 266 5.59 -4.60 2.37
CA GLU A 266 5.99 -5.33 3.55
C GLU A 266 5.53 -6.77 3.48
N PRO A 267 6.24 -7.69 4.15
CA PRO A 267 5.86 -9.09 4.14
C PRO A 267 4.45 -9.34 4.70
N ILE A 268 3.75 -10.23 4.02
CA ILE A 268 2.36 -10.60 4.29
C ILE A 268 2.25 -12.01 4.88
N THR A 269 1.05 -12.34 5.35
CA THR A 269 0.66 -13.68 5.79
C THR A 269 0.81 -14.72 4.68
N GLN A 270 0.89 -16.00 5.06
CA GLN A 270 1.02 -17.13 4.13
C GLN A 270 -0.09 -18.15 4.35
N ASN A 271 -0.51 -18.77 3.26
CA ASN A 271 -1.43 -19.89 3.30
C ASN A 271 -0.63 -21.18 3.61
N PRO A 272 -0.76 -21.79 4.79
CA PRO A 272 0.04 -22.95 5.17
C PRO A 272 -0.21 -24.20 4.29
N ASP A 273 -1.31 -24.24 3.54
CA ASP A 273 -1.63 -25.37 2.66
C ASP A 273 -1.06 -25.20 1.23
N LEU A 274 -0.77 -23.96 0.82
CA LEU A 274 -0.25 -23.63 -0.52
C LEU A 274 1.20 -23.15 -0.50
N HIS A 275 1.61 -22.49 0.58
CA HIS A 275 2.85 -21.72 0.68
C HIS A 275 3.75 -22.35 1.76
N ASP A 276 4.69 -23.19 1.32
CA ASP A 276 5.82 -23.67 2.12
C ASP A 276 7.11 -23.52 1.30
N TYR A 277 7.91 -22.52 1.65
CA TYR A 277 9.12 -22.15 0.90
C TYR A 277 10.41 -22.55 1.62
N TRP A 278 10.33 -23.17 2.81
CA TRP A 278 11.50 -23.55 3.61
C TRP A 278 11.25 -24.80 4.44
N THR A 279 11.71 -25.94 3.94
CA THR A 279 11.51 -27.25 4.59
C THR A 279 12.84 -27.96 4.83
N PRO A 280 13.45 -27.83 6.03
CA PRO A 280 14.71 -28.50 6.34
C PRO A 280 14.55 -30.01 6.51
N GLN A 281 15.37 -30.79 5.82
CA GLN A 281 15.28 -32.25 5.78
C GLN A 281 16.08 -32.89 6.92
N GLN A 282 15.44 -33.79 7.66
CA GLN A 282 16.07 -34.58 8.74
C GLN A 282 16.78 -33.71 9.79
N LEU A 283 16.22 -32.55 10.12
CA LEU A 283 16.78 -31.63 11.11
C LEU A 283 16.84 -32.29 12.50
N ASP A 284 18.02 -32.32 13.12
CA ASP A 284 18.25 -32.79 14.48
C ASP A 284 18.85 -31.66 15.34
N ARG A 285 17.96 -30.89 15.98
CA ARG A 285 18.34 -29.78 16.87
C ARG A 285 19.03 -30.20 18.16
N SER A 286 19.15 -31.51 18.44
CA SER A 286 19.93 -32.01 19.59
C SER A 286 21.45 -31.99 19.35
N THR A 287 21.88 -31.73 18.11
CA THR A 287 23.29 -31.62 17.72
C THR A 287 23.68 -30.17 17.50
N ASP A 288 24.88 -29.75 17.91
CA ASP A 288 25.32 -28.35 17.75
C ASP A 288 25.65 -27.99 16.29
N THR A 289 25.91 -28.98 15.44
CA THR A 289 26.32 -28.77 14.04
C THR A 289 25.84 -29.92 13.18
N GLN A 290 25.24 -29.60 12.04
CA GLN A 290 24.69 -30.55 11.10
C GLN A 290 24.82 -30.00 9.67
N SER A 291 25.24 -30.83 8.72
CA SER A 291 25.06 -30.52 7.29
C SER A 291 23.67 -31.04 6.91
N ILE A 292 22.85 -30.17 6.32
CA ILE A 292 21.45 -30.46 5.99
C ILE A 292 21.14 -30.09 4.55
N GLU A 293 20.15 -30.77 3.99
CA GLU A 293 19.47 -30.35 2.77
C GLU A 293 18.17 -29.65 3.18
N VAL A 294 17.80 -28.60 2.44
CA VAL A 294 16.58 -27.83 2.64
C VAL A 294 15.86 -27.76 1.31
N GLU A 295 14.59 -28.13 1.28
CA GLU A 295 13.72 -27.84 0.16
C GLU A 295 13.33 -26.37 0.26
N ILE A 296 13.65 -25.61 -0.78
CA ILE A 296 13.39 -24.16 -0.86
C ILE A 296 12.45 -23.89 -2.02
N GLY A 297 11.60 -22.88 -1.86
CA GLY A 297 10.66 -22.43 -2.90
C GLY A 297 10.79 -20.94 -3.17
N ASN A 298 10.44 -20.53 -4.40
CA ASN A 298 10.24 -19.12 -4.72
C ASN A 298 8.95 -18.61 -4.04
N PRO A 299 8.99 -17.57 -3.20
CA PRO A 299 7.78 -17.03 -2.61
C PRO A 299 6.84 -16.42 -3.66
N GLU A 300 5.82 -17.17 -4.06
CA GLU A 300 4.76 -16.71 -4.97
C GLU A 300 3.44 -16.64 -4.20
N MET A 301 2.97 -15.42 -3.95
CA MET A 301 1.75 -15.14 -3.20
C MET A 301 0.97 -14.03 -3.90
N ILE A 302 -0.35 -14.16 -3.93
CA ILE A 302 -1.25 -13.17 -4.49
C ILE A 302 -1.91 -12.43 -3.34
N ASN A 303 -1.70 -11.11 -3.24
CA ASN A 303 -2.35 -10.29 -2.22
C ASN A 303 -2.38 -8.81 -2.64
N TRP A 304 -3.27 -8.04 -2.01
CA TRP A 304 -3.30 -6.57 -2.08
C TRP A 304 -2.19 -5.87 -1.29
N GLY A 305 -1.59 -6.57 -0.33
CA GLY A 305 -0.48 -6.10 0.50
C GLY A 305 -0.83 -5.80 1.97
N TYR A 306 -2.11 -5.67 2.33
CA TYR A 306 -2.53 -5.21 3.68
C TYR A 306 -2.72 -6.33 4.72
N ASP A 307 -2.60 -7.60 4.34
CA ASP A 307 -2.56 -8.73 5.29
C ASP A 307 -1.16 -8.86 5.92
N ILE A 308 -0.65 -7.76 6.50
CA ILE A 308 0.69 -7.63 7.05
C ILE A 308 0.75 -8.33 8.42
N VAL A 309 1.78 -9.16 8.63
CA VAL A 309 2.00 -9.87 9.90
C VAL A 309 2.86 -9.11 10.91
N VAL A 310 3.32 -7.89 10.58
CA VAL A 310 4.25 -7.02 11.33
C VAL A 310 5.66 -7.61 11.56
N SER A 311 5.79 -8.94 11.66
CA SER A 311 7.08 -9.62 11.65
C SER A 311 7.82 -9.38 10.33
N ALA A 312 9.08 -8.96 10.42
CA ALA A 312 9.93 -8.54 9.31
C ALA A 312 9.35 -7.36 8.50
N PHE A 313 8.57 -6.46 9.12
CA PHE A 313 7.99 -5.29 8.44
C PHE A 313 9.05 -4.42 7.74
N SER A 314 10.27 -4.36 8.28
CA SER A 314 11.40 -3.65 7.67
C SER A 314 11.86 -4.25 6.33
N ALA A 315 11.63 -5.54 6.10
CA ALA A 315 11.98 -6.20 4.86
C ALA A 315 11.06 -5.80 3.71
N THR A 316 11.46 -6.16 2.49
CA THR A 316 10.58 -6.09 1.31
C THR A 316 9.96 -7.45 1.07
N ASN A 317 8.66 -7.50 0.79
CA ASN A 317 7.91 -8.71 0.53
C ASN A 317 8.52 -9.47 -0.65
N PRO A 318 9.00 -10.71 -0.46
CA PRO A 318 9.62 -11.48 -1.54
C PRO A 318 8.67 -11.75 -2.71
N ALA A 319 7.35 -11.82 -2.50
CA ALA A 319 6.40 -12.10 -3.58
C ALA A 319 6.28 -11.01 -4.66
N ILE A 320 6.85 -9.82 -4.43
CA ILE A 320 6.91 -8.74 -5.42
C ILE A 320 8.34 -8.45 -5.91
N LEU A 321 9.26 -9.40 -5.71
CA LEU A 321 10.67 -9.33 -6.11
C LEU A 321 10.99 -10.41 -7.14
N GLU A 322 11.62 -10.04 -8.26
CA GLU A 322 12.03 -11.02 -9.29
C GLU A 322 13.24 -11.87 -8.87
N SER A 323 14.09 -11.32 -8.02
CA SER A 323 15.35 -11.91 -7.56
C SER A 323 15.33 -12.25 -6.08
N ASN A 324 14.21 -12.00 -5.38
CA ASN A 324 14.09 -12.10 -3.93
C ASN A 324 15.13 -11.28 -3.15
N ARG A 325 15.61 -10.16 -3.74
CA ARG A 325 16.55 -9.23 -3.09
C ARG A 325 15.88 -7.88 -2.80
N PRO A 326 16.03 -7.32 -1.59
CA PRO A 326 15.46 -6.02 -1.22
C PRO A 326 16.01 -4.86 -2.08
N ASP A 327 17.15 -5.08 -2.74
CA ASP A 327 17.74 -4.19 -3.74
C ASP A 327 16.75 -3.68 -4.80
N GLU A 328 15.74 -4.46 -5.22
CA GLU A 328 14.81 -4.04 -6.28
C GLU A 328 13.91 -2.87 -5.86
N LEU A 329 13.57 -2.75 -4.57
CA LEU A 329 12.84 -1.58 -4.07
C LEU A 329 13.69 -0.32 -4.21
N VAL A 330 14.98 -0.42 -3.86
CA VAL A 330 15.93 0.69 -4.00
C VAL A 330 16.20 1.03 -5.46
N ASP A 331 16.23 0.05 -6.35
CA ASP A 331 16.35 0.29 -7.79
C ASP A 331 15.13 1.02 -8.36
N PHE A 332 13.93 0.63 -7.93
CA PHE A 332 12.70 1.32 -8.33
C PHE A 332 12.69 2.79 -7.85
N ILE A 333 13.06 3.03 -6.59
CA ILE A 333 13.19 4.38 -6.03
C ILE A 333 14.23 5.18 -6.83
N ALA A 334 15.40 4.59 -7.09
CA ALA A 334 16.44 5.25 -7.86
C ALA A 334 16.02 5.53 -9.31
N ALA A 335 15.22 4.67 -9.93
CA ALA A 335 14.66 4.91 -11.27
C ALA A 335 13.73 6.15 -11.26
N CYS A 336 12.93 6.33 -10.21
CA CYS A 336 12.06 7.50 -10.04
C CYS A 336 12.85 8.79 -9.78
N HIS A 337 13.86 8.75 -8.90
CA HIS A 337 14.71 9.90 -8.57
C HIS A 337 15.58 10.39 -9.75
N ASN A 338 15.97 9.47 -10.64
CA ASN A 338 16.84 9.76 -11.77
C ASN A 338 16.10 10.19 -13.05
N LEU A 339 14.77 10.27 -13.02
CA LEU A 339 13.99 10.93 -14.08
C LEU A 339 14.42 12.40 -14.25
N PRO A 340 14.23 13.02 -15.43
CA PRO A 340 14.53 14.44 -15.64
C PRO A 340 13.86 15.36 -14.61
N GLU A 341 12.58 15.11 -14.35
CA GLU A 341 11.84 15.64 -13.20
C GLU A 341 11.66 14.48 -12.21
N PRO A 342 12.29 14.52 -11.01
CA PRO A 342 12.19 13.43 -10.05
C PRO A 342 10.77 13.20 -9.57
N ILE A 343 10.46 11.92 -9.35
CA ILE A 343 9.21 11.51 -8.70
C ILE A 343 9.55 11.03 -7.30
N LYS A 344 8.90 11.62 -6.29
CA LYS A 344 8.98 11.19 -4.89
C LYS A 344 8.34 9.81 -4.72
N VAL A 345 8.88 8.95 -3.88
CA VAL A 345 8.27 7.67 -3.51
C VAL A 345 7.72 7.74 -2.09
N VAL A 346 6.39 7.60 -1.99
CA VAL A 346 5.63 7.60 -0.73
C VAL A 346 5.34 6.14 -0.36
N PHE A 347 5.80 5.72 0.81
CA PHE A 347 5.52 4.38 1.34
C PHE A 347 4.21 4.34 2.07
N ASP A 348 3.52 3.22 1.94
CA ASP A 348 2.31 2.92 2.69
C ASP A 348 2.64 2.12 3.95
N ILE A 349 2.21 2.60 5.11
CA ILE A 349 2.60 2.08 6.42
C ILE A 349 1.36 1.56 7.15
N ALA A 350 1.12 0.26 7.02
CA ALA A 350 0.04 -0.45 7.70
C ALA A 350 0.56 -1.11 8.99
N LEU A 351 0.61 -0.31 10.05
CA LEU A 351 0.94 -0.74 11.42
C LEU A 351 -0.24 -0.56 12.39
N GLY A 352 -1.47 -0.47 11.88
CA GLY A 352 -2.70 -0.35 12.69
C GLY A 352 -3.21 -1.68 13.26
N HIS A 353 -2.81 -2.80 12.64
CA HIS A 353 -3.17 -4.17 13.01
C HIS A 353 -2.07 -5.15 12.57
N ALA A 354 -2.22 -6.41 12.98
CA ALA A 354 -1.47 -7.53 12.41
C ALA A 354 -2.45 -8.63 11.97
N ASP A 355 -2.23 -9.23 10.80
CA ASP A 355 -2.97 -10.41 10.38
C ASP A 355 -2.76 -11.58 11.37
N ASN A 356 -3.72 -12.51 11.45
CA ASN A 356 -3.62 -13.67 12.34
C ASN A 356 -2.42 -14.59 12.04
N GLY A 357 -1.86 -14.54 10.83
CA GLY A 357 -0.59 -15.18 10.51
C GLY A 357 0.59 -14.73 11.39
N ALA A 358 0.47 -13.59 12.08
CA ALA A 358 1.46 -13.08 13.02
C ALA A 358 1.54 -13.86 14.34
N ILE A 359 0.49 -14.59 14.72
CA ILE A 359 0.41 -15.31 16.01
C ILE A 359 1.64 -16.21 16.26
N PRO A 360 2.06 -17.08 15.32
CA PRO A 360 3.26 -17.89 15.53
C PRO A 360 4.58 -17.10 15.43
N LEU A 361 4.56 -15.86 14.92
CA LEU A 361 5.75 -15.06 14.63
C LEU A 361 6.11 -14.10 15.77
N LEU A 362 5.11 -13.43 16.36
CA LEU A 362 5.29 -12.38 17.37
C LEU A 362 4.95 -12.84 18.79
N SER A 363 5.59 -12.23 19.78
CA SER A 363 5.26 -12.46 21.20
C SER A 363 3.82 -12.07 21.50
N GLU A 364 3.14 -12.74 22.44
CA GLU A 364 1.76 -12.40 22.82
C GLU A 364 1.64 -10.95 23.32
N HIS A 365 2.73 -10.40 23.85
CA HIS A 365 2.82 -8.99 24.25
C HIS A 365 2.62 -7.99 23.10
N PHE A 366 2.75 -8.40 21.84
CA PHE A 366 2.41 -7.53 20.70
C PHE A 366 0.91 -7.30 20.56
N PHE A 367 0.04 -8.05 21.26
CA PHE A 367 -1.39 -8.09 20.97
C PHE A 367 -2.26 -7.72 22.17
N GLU A 368 -3.21 -6.79 21.99
CA GLU A 368 -4.29 -6.54 22.98
C GLU A 368 -5.41 -7.60 22.89
N GLY A 369 -5.58 -8.22 21.71
CA GLY A 369 -6.64 -9.18 21.44
C GLY A 369 -7.09 -9.21 19.98
N PRO A 370 -8.23 -9.87 19.68
CA PRO A 370 -8.78 -9.94 18.32
C PRO A 370 -9.29 -8.58 17.85
N GLY A 371 -9.08 -8.26 16.57
CA GLY A 371 -9.55 -7.07 15.87
C GLY A 371 -10.23 -7.39 14.54
N MET A 372 -10.73 -6.36 13.85
CA MET A 372 -11.46 -6.52 12.58
C MET A 372 -10.60 -7.17 11.47
N TYR A 373 -9.31 -6.84 11.44
CA TYR A 373 -8.35 -7.25 10.42
C TYR A 373 -7.31 -8.26 10.93
N GLY A 374 -7.59 -8.96 12.03
CA GLY A 374 -6.65 -9.89 12.68
C GLY A 374 -6.52 -9.63 14.18
N LYS A 375 -5.37 -9.12 14.62
CA LYS A 375 -5.07 -8.75 16.01
C LYS A 375 -4.89 -7.24 16.14
N HIS A 376 -5.41 -6.68 17.23
CA HIS A 376 -5.05 -5.32 17.67
C HIS A 376 -3.64 -5.35 18.27
N LEU A 377 -2.78 -4.43 17.84
CA LEU A 377 -1.45 -4.28 18.40
C LEU A 377 -1.50 -3.56 19.75
N ASP A 378 -0.63 -3.95 20.68
CA ASP A 378 -0.50 -3.28 21.99
C ASP A 378 0.47 -2.10 21.89
N TYR A 379 -0.09 -0.91 21.66
CA TYR A 379 0.68 0.34 21.63
C TYR A 379 1.06 0.85 23.02
N THR A 380 0.54 0.23 24.08
CA THR A 380 0.77 0.62 25.47
C THR A 380 2.00 -0.08 26.07
N GLU A 381 2.36 -1.25 25.56
CA GLU A 381 3.58 -1.96 25.94
C GLU A 381 4.83 -1.23 25.42
N PRO A 382 5.70 -0.69 26.31
CA PRO A 382 6.82 0.15 25.91
C PRO A 382 7.75 -0.48 24.87
N THR A 383 8.03 -1.78 24.99
CA THR A 383 8.96 -2.43 24.05
C THR A 383 8.33 -2.64 22.68
N VAL A 384 7.06 -3.02 22.62
CA VAL A 384 6.31 -3.14 21.35
C VAL A 384 6.25 -1.79 20.66
N ARG A 385 5.86 -0.74 21.37
CA ARG A 385 5.82 0.63 20.86
C ARG A 385 7.16 1.07 20.26
N ALA A 386 8.28 0.77 20.93
CA ALA A 386 9.61 1.09 20.44
C ALA A 386 10.04 0.25 19.23
N ILE A 387 9.65 -1.03 19.18
CA ILE A 387 9.91 -1.92 18.03
C ILE A 387 9.14 -1.44 16.81
N LEU A 388 7.87 -1.09 16.94
CA LEU A 388 7.04 -0.62 15.82
C LEU A 388 7.60 0.69 15.20
N LEU A 389 8.08 1.63 16.03
CA LEU A 389 8.78 2.84 15.56
C LEU A 389 10.10 2.50 14.85
N GLU A 390 10.85 1.52 15.35
CA GLU A 390 12.10 1.08 14.71
C GLU A 390 11.85 0.35 13.38
N LEU A 391 10.79 -0.46 13.28
CA LEU A 391 10.37 -1.10 12.03
C LEU A 391 10.01 -0.05 10.98
N GLN A 392 9.23 0.96 11.39
CA GLN A 392 8.90 2.10 10.55
C GLN A 392 10.18 2.81 10.06
N ARG A 393 11.12 3.13 10.97
CA ARG A 393 12.39 3.80 10.64
C ARG A 393 13.19 3.00 9.62
N ARG A 394 13.43 1.70 9.88
CA ARG A 394 14.21 0.81 8.99
C ARG A 394 13.59 0.71 7.60
N LYS A 395 12.26 0.53 7.54
CA LYS A 395 11.55 0.45 6.27
C LYS A 395 11.80 1.72 5.45
N MET A 396 11.62 2.88 6.08
CA MET A 396 11.76 4.18 5.41
C MET A 396 13.18 4.52 4.98
N ASP A 397 14.20 4.01 5.67
CA ASP A 397 15.60 4.20 5.29
C ASP A 397 15.93 3.57 3.92
N LEU A 398 15.09 2.67 3.39
CA LEU A 398 15.20 2.21 2.01
C LEU A 398 15.06 3.36 0.99
N GLY A 399 14.58 4.53 1.40
CA GLY A 399 14.63 5.77 0.62
C GLY A 399 13.28 6.42 0.39
N ALA A 400 12.39 6.39 1.39
CA ALA A 400 11.07 7.00 1.28
C ALA A 400 11.16 8.54 1.32
N ASP A 401 10.49 9.22 0.38
CA ASP A 401 10.33 10.68 0.38
C ASP A 401 9.11 11.13 1.16
N GLY A 402 8.13 10.24 1.32
CA GLY A 402 6.93 10.45 2.10
C GLY A 402 6.36 9.15 2.64
N ILE A 403 5.40 9.27 3.54
CA ILE A 403 4.75 8.14 4.17
C ILE A 403 3.25 8.40 4.26
N ARG A 404 2.46 7.37 3.96
CA ARG A 404 1.03 7.31 4.25
C ARG A 404 0.81 6.33 5.38
N VAL A 405 0.29 6.79 6.51
CA VAL A 405 -0.18 5.89 7.57
C VAL A 405 -1.56 5.41 7.17
N ASP A 406 -1.64 4.14 6.76
CA ASP A 406 -2.88 3.43 6.46
C ASP A 406 -3.73 3.30 7.73
N GLY A 407 -5.04 3.50 7.59
CA GLY A 407 -5.97 3.34 8.69
C GLY A 407 -5.53 4.06 9.98
N ALA A 408 -5.07 5.32 9.91
CA ALA A 408 -4.56 6.05 11.07
C ALA A 408 -5.59 6.19 12.22
N GLN A 409 -6.89 6.00 11.92
CA GLN A 409 -7.94 5.89 12.94
C GLN A 409 -7.87 4.61 13.79
N ASP A 410 -7.16 3.57 13.35
CA ASP A 410 -7.12 2.24 13.98
C ASP A 410 -6.04 2.10 15.04
N PHE A 411 -5.12 3.06 15.14
CA PHE A 411 -4.18 3.21 16.25
C PHE A 411 -4.93 3.60 17.53
N ARG A 412 -5.46 2.59 18.20
CA ARG A 412 -6.28 2.71 19.40
C ARG A 412 -5.85 1.73 20.45
N TYR A 413 -6.05 2.09 21.71
CA TYR A 413 -5.92 1.20 22.85
C TYR A 413 -7.16 1.30 23.74
N TRP A 414 -7.43 0.25 24.50
CA TRP A 414 -8.51 0.26 25.48
C TRP A 414 -8.11 1.02 26.75
N ASP A 415 -8.87 2.07 27.11
CA ASP A 415 -8.71 2.75 28.39
C ASP A 415 -9.67 2.16 29.43
N PRO A 416 -9.15 1.44 30.46
CA PRO A 416 -9.99 0.80 31.46
C PRO A 416 -10.65 1.78 32.43
N GLU A 417 -10.14 3.00 32.60
CA GLU A 417 -10.76 4.03 33.45
C GLU A 417 -11.97 4.68 32.77
N ARG A 418 -11.90 4.82 31.44
CA ARG A 418 -12.99 5.38 30.63
C ARG A 418 -13.95 4.33 30.08
N GLU A 419 -13.56 3.06 30.07
CA GLU A 419 -14.27 1.95 29.42
C GLU A 419 -14.54 2.24 27.94
N GLU A 420 -13.54 2.77 27.23
CA GLU A 420 -13.63 3.09 25.80
C GLU A 420 -12.31 2.86 25.06
N MET A 421 -12.38 2.61 23.75
CA MET A 421 -11.20 2.64 22.87
C MET A 421 -10.85 4.09 22.58
N ILE A 422 -9.58 4.49 22.78
CA ILE A 422 -9.09 5.85 22.54
C ILE A 422 -8.07 5.82 21.42
N HIS A 423 -8.10 6.82 20.54
CA HIS A 423 -7.06 7.04 19.53
C HIS A 423 -5.74 7.48 20.18
N ASP A 424 -4.64 6.80 19.84
CA ASP A 424 -3.30 7.12 20.34
C ASP A 424 -2.62 8.20 19.48
N ASP A 425 -3.14 9.42 19.55
CA ASP A 425 -2.57 10.57 18.83
C ASP A 425 -1.11 10.85 19.26
N ALA A 426 -0.73 10.47 20.48
CA ALA A 426 0.66 10.59 20.96
C ALA A 426 1.60 9.60 20.24
N TYR A 427 1.11 8.42 19.84
CA TYR A 427 1.85 7.48 19.02
C TYR A 427 1.96 7.99 17.58
N LEU A 428 0.86 8.45 16.99
CA LEU A 428 0.87 9.03 15.65
C LEU A 428 1.83 10.23 15.55
N ALA A 429 1.95 11.03 16.61
CA ALA A 429 2.94 12.10 16.71
C ALA A 429 4.38 11.59 16.80
N LYS A 430 4.62 10.44 17.43
CA LYS A 430 5.93 9.77 17.44
C LYS A 430 6.28 9.24 16.05
N MET A 431 5.31 8.67 15.32
CA MET A 431 5.50 8.20 13.94
C MET A 431 5.91 9.34 12.99
N ASP A 432 5.30 10.53 13.13
CA ASP A 432 5.65 11.74 12.37
C ASP A 432 7.04 12.31 12.70
N ALA A 433 7.51 12.11 13.94
CA ALA A 433 8.79 12.64 14.42
C ALA A 433 10.01 11.79 14.04
N ILE A 434 9.81 10.60 13.46
CA ILE A 434 10.92 9.74 13.03
C ILE A 434 11.76 10.47 11.98
N THR A 435 13.08 10.36 12.13
CA THR A 435 14.07 10.89 11.20
C THR A 435 14.68 9.74 10.40
N GLN A 436 14.93 9.98 9.13
CA GLN A 436 15.44 9.00 8.17
C GLN A 436 16.89 9.31 7.88
N GLU A 437 17.72 8.28 7.76
CA GLU A 437 19.12 8.42 7.33
C GLU A 437 19.37 7.57 6.09
N VAL A 438 19.44 8.23 4.92
CA VAL A 438 19.59 7.54 3.64
C VAL A 438 20.87 7.98 2.95
N ALA A 439 21.72 7.01 2.64
CA ALA A 439 23.04 7.26 2.02
C ALA A 439 23.88 8.33 2.76
N GLY A 440 23.73 8.42 4.09
CA GLY A 440 24.42 9.39 4.96
C GLY A 440 23.79 10.78 4.97
N THR A 441 22.55 10.94 4.53
CA THR A 441 21.77 12.19 4.63
C THR A 441 20.60 11.99 5.59
N GLU A 442 20.50 12.86 6.59
CA GLU A 442 19.37 12.92 7.52
C GLU A 442 18.28 13.87 7.00
N TYR A 443 17.02 13.44 7.04
CA TYR A 443 15.86 14.26 6.65
C TYR A 443 14.55 13.73 7.26
N ARG A 444 13.45 14.45 7.06
CA ARG A 444 12.09 14.02 7.41
C ARG A 444 11.25 13.81 6.14
N PRO A 445 10.56 12.66 5.98
CA PRO A 445 9.62 12.44 4.88
C PRO A 445 8.40 13.36 4.95
N TRP A 446 7.70 13.51 3.82
CA TRP A 446 6.34 14.08 3.79
C TRP A 446 5.34 13.16 4.52
N MET A 447 4.48 13.73 5.37
CA MET A 447 3.53 12.97 6.19
C MET A 447 2.09 13.00 5.65
N ILE A 448 1.47 11.84 5.48
CA ILE A 448 0.06 11.67 5.08
C ILE A 448 -0.61 10.69 6.06
N TYR A 449 -1.81 11.02 6.51
CA TYR A 449 -2.66 10.12 7.31
C TYR A 449 -3.94 9.76 6.55
N GLU A 450 -4.22 8.47 6.43
CA GLU A 450 -5.56 8.02 6.10
C GLU A 450 -6.40 7.99 7.38
N ASP A 451 -7.13 9.07 7.68
CA ASP A 451 -7.95 9.17 8.89
C ASP A 451 -9.33 9.75 8.59
N GLY A 452 -10.35 8.91 8.77
CA GLY A 452 -11.78 9.21 8.61
C GLY A 452 -12.55 9.16 9.93
N ARG A 453 -11.87 9.35 11.07
CA ARG A 453 -12.52 9.26 12.40
C ARG A 453 -13.75 10.19 12.47
N PRO A 454 -14.85 9.78 13.12
CA PRO A 454 -14.95 8.65 14.03
C PRO A 454 -15.38 7.32 13.38
N TRP A 455 -15.03 7.07 12.10
CA TRP A 455 -15.18 5.74 11.48
C TRP A 455 -14.72 4.61 12.42
N PRO A 456 -15.46 3.49 12.55
CA PRO A 456 -16.65 3.11 11.77
C PRO A 456 -18.00 3.42 12.45
N GLN A 457 -18.12 4.48 13.27
CA GLN A 457 -19.42 4.89 13.84
C GLN A 457 -20.48 5.05 12.73
N GLU A 458 -21.74 4.65 12.96
CA GLU A 458 -22.78 4.62 11.90
C GLU A 458 -22.97 5.96 11.15
N ASP A 459 -22.85 7.10 11.82
CA ASP A 459 -23.00 8.44 11.26
C ASP A 459 -21.68 9.16 10.94
N TRP A 460 -20.57 8.41 10.86
CA TRP A 460 -19.24 8.94 10.54
C TRP A 460 -19.22 9.80 9.27
N GLU A 461 -20.02 9.46 8.24
CA GLU A 461 -20.10 10.25 7.00
C GLU A 461 -20.60 11.68 7.25
N LEU A 462 -21.29 11.95 8.35
CA LEU A 462 -21.67 13.29 8.81
C LEU A 462 -20.70 13.83 9.87
N ALA A 463 -20.23 12.97 10.77
CA ALA A 463 -19.44 13.37 11.93
C ALA A 463 -17.95 13.64 11.60
N SER A 464 -17.40 13.01 10.56
CA SER A 464 -15.98 13.13 10.23
C SER A 464 -15.65 14.48 9.61
N THR A 465 -14.59 15.10 10.15
CA THR A 465 -14.01 16.36 9.68
C THR A 465 -12.84 16.15 8.73
N TYR A 466 -12.24 14.95 8.71
CA TYR A 466 -11.04 14.60 7.93
C TYR A 466 -9.84 15.53 8.17
N ARG A 467 -9.79 16.16 9.35
CA ARG A 467 -8.80 17.20 9.69
C ARG A 467 -8.13 17.02 11.04
N THR A 468 -8.55 16.03 11.82
CA THR A 468 -8.13 15.86 13.22
C THR A 468 -6.61 15.82 13.38
N LEU A 469 -5.90 15.15 12.48
CA LEU A 469 -4.45 14.99 12.54
C LEU A 469 -3.73 16.18 11.91
N ILE A 470 -4.25 16.77 10.82
CA ILE A 470 -3.68 18.01 10.26
C ILE A 470 -3.75 19.17 11.26
N GLU A 471 -4.82 19.27 12.05
CA GLU A 471 -4.95 20.29 13.09
C GLU A 471 -3.91 20.14 14.21
N GLN A 472 -3.37 18.93 14.40
CA GLN A 472 -2.30 18.62 15.35
C GLN A 472 -0.90 18.72 14.71
N HIS A 473 -0.79 18.37 13.43
CA HIS A 473 0.42 18.31 12.61
C HIS A 473 0.24 19.19 11.35
N PRO A 474 0.44 20.52 11.44
CA PRO A 474 0.11 21.45 10.35
C PRO A 474 0.95 21.29 9.07
N HIS A 475 1.96 20.44 9.03
CA HIS A 475 2.70 20.07 7.82
C HIS A 475 2.16 18.80 7.14
N ALA A 476 1.37 18.01 7.85
CA ALA A 476 0.83 16.73 7.37
C ALA A 476 -0.37 16.93 6.44
N PHE A 477 -0.74 15.85 5.77
CA PHE A 477 -1.90 15.76 4.88
C PHE A 477 -2.85 14.65 5.35
N GLN A 478 -4.13 14.72 4.97
CA GLN A 478 -5.12 13.67 5.20
C GLN A 478 -5.89 13.35 3.93
N TRP A 479 -6.47 12.16 3.85
CA TRP A 479 -7.42 11.85 2.78
C TRP A 479 -8.66 12.73 2.86
N SER A 480 -9.07 13.28 1.71
CA SER A 480 -10.26 14.10 1.61
C SER A 480 -11.54 13.27 1.74
N PRO A 481 -12.69 13.89 2.06
CA PRO A 481 -13.98 13.21 2.09
C PRO A 481 -14.41 12.58 0.74
N VAL A 482 -13.85 13.05 -0.38
CA VAL A 482 -14.17 12.56 -1.74
C VAL A 482 -13.19 11.50 -2.25
N THR A 483 -12.09 11.28 -1.53
CA THR A 483 -11.07 10.25 -1.81
C THR A 483 -11.19 9.06 -0.85
N PHE A 484 -11.74 9.26 0.35
CA PHE A 484 -11.95 8.18 1.31
C PHE A 484 -12.88 7.06 0.77
N ALA A 485 -12.64 5.81 1.19
CA ALA A 485 -13.05 4.52 0.60
C ALA A 485 -14.51 4.34 0.10
N HIS A 486 -15.45 5.23 0.42
CA HIS A 486 -16.89 5.02 0.23
C HIS A 486 -17.50 5.78 -0.96
N ASN A 487 -16.69 6.33 -1.86
CA ASN A 487 -17.16 7.15 -2.97
C ASN A 487 -17.43 6.34 -4.24
N THR A 488 -18.63 6.49 -4.80
CA THR A 488 -19.15 5.74 -5.96
C THR A 488 -19.67 6.67 -7.07
N PRO A 489 -18.76 7.40 -7.78
CA PRO A 489 -19.14 8.33 -8.85
C PRO A 489 -19.89 7.69 -10.04
N ALA A 490 -19.89 6.36 -10.13
CA ALA A 490 -20.65 5.60 -11.13
C ALA A 490 -22.17 5.63 -10.91
N LEU A 491 -22.64 6.02 -9.71
CA LEU A 491 -24.06 6.04 -9.38
C LEU A 491 -24.73 7.36 -9.77
N LEU A 492 -25.98 7.27 -10.24
CA LEU A 492 -26.81 8.41 -10.58
C LEU A 492 -27.00 9.34 -9.37
N THR A 493 -26.89 10.65 -9.59
CA THR A 493 -26.97 11.74 -8.59
C THR A 493 -25.80 11.84 -7.62
N PHE A 494 -24.72 11.08 -7.80
CA PHE A 494 -23.54 11.14 -6.92
C PHE A 494 -23.03 12.58 -6.76
N TRP A 495 -22.77 13.28 -7.87
CA TRP A 495 -22.24 14.66 -7.82
C TRP A 495 -23.23 15.66 -7.22
N ALA A 496 -24.53 15.47 -7.41
CA ALA A 496 -25.52 16.35 -6.76
C ALA A 496 -25.55 16.14 -5.24
N THR A 497 -25.48 14.88 -4.80
CA THR A 497 -25.58 14.51 -3.39
C THR A 497 -24.29 14.76 -2.61
N LYS A 498 -23.12 14.60 -3.25
CA LYS A 498 -21.80 14.86 -2.64
C LYS A 498 -21.35 16.32 -2.71
N TRP A 499 -22.11 17.22 -3.34
CA TRP A 499 -21.72 18.64 -3.47
C TRP A 499 -21.26 19.29 -2.16
N TRP A 500 -21.91 18.98 -1.03
CA TRP A 500 -21.53 19.55 0.25
C TRP A 500 -20.13 19.12 0.72
N ARG A 501 -19.69 17.90 0.41
CA ARG A 501 -18.30 17.44 0.65
C ARG A 501 -17.33 18.04 -0.37
N VAL A 502 -17.74 18.19 -1.63
CA VAL A 502 -16.94 18.90 -2.65
C VAL A 502 -16.71 20.38 -2.24
N LYS A 503 -17.73 21.01 -1.65
CA LYS A 503 -17.62 22.35 -1.09
C LYS A 503 -16.59 22.42 0.05
N GLU A 504 -16.55 21.43 0.94
CA GLU A 504 -15.52 21.38 1.98
C GLU A 504 -14.11 21.25 1.40
N VAL A 505 -13.95 20.52 0.29
CA VAL A 505 -12.66 20.48 -0.44
C VAL A 505 -12.30 21.89 -0.90
N ALA A 506 -13.22 22.63 -1.51
CA ALA A 506 -12.95 24.01 -1.93
C ALA A 506 -12.53 24.94 -0.75
N GLU A 507 -13.12 24.77 0.43
CA GLU A 507 -12.90 25.64 1.59
C GLU A 507 -11.67 25.24 2.44
N PHE A 508 -11.31 23.95 2.51
CA PHE A 508 -10.32 23.41 3.46
C PHE A 508 -9.35 22.36 2.87
N GLY A 509 -9.33 22.19 1.55
CA GLY A 509 -8.62 21.10 0.90
C GLY A 509 -7.12 21.26 0.74
N SER A 510 -6.51 22.39 1.14
CA SER A 510 -5.08 22.67 0.90
C SER A 510 -4.10 21.66 1.50
N GLN A 511 -4.56 20.92 2.51
CA GLN A 511 -3.82 19.85 3.17
C GLN A 511 -4.46 18.46 2.99
N TRP A 512 -5.26 18.29 1.93
CA TRP A 512 -5.87 17.00 1.62
C TRP A 512 -5.26 16.32 0.41
N ILE A 513 -5.22 14.99 0.45
CA ILE A 513 -5.15 14.15 -0.74
C ILE A 513 -6.56 14.09 -1.33
N THR A 514 -6.70 14.56 -2.56
CA THR A 514 -7.99 14.68 -3.29
C THR A 514 -8.02 13.74 -4.50
N GLY A 515 -9.11 13.75 -5.26
CA GLY A 515 -9.34 12.82 -6.38
C GLY A 515 -10.44 11.81 -6.07
N VAL A 516 -10.80 10.99 -7.07
CA VAL A 516 -11.92 10.04 -6.99
C VAL A 516 -11.51 8.57 -7.06
N ALA A 517 -10.29 8.29 -7.54
CA ALA A 517 -9.84 6.94 -7.82
C ALA A 517 -8.64 6.57 -6.94
N ASN A 518 -8.84 5.58 -6.09
CA ASN A 518 -7.81 4.82 -5.41
C ASN A 518 -8.21 3.33 -5.38
N HIS A 519 -7.34 2.50 -4.83
CA HIS A 519 -7.56 1.07 -4.72
C HIS A 519 -8.88 0.70 -3.99
N ASP A 520 -9.33 1.51 -3.02
CA ASP A 520 -10.58 1.24 -2.30
C ASP A 520 -11.83 1.76 -3.01
N THR A 521 -11.80 2.98 -3.56
CA THR A 521 -12.99 3.59 -4.14
C THR A 521 -13.46 2.84 -5.38
N ILE A 522 -12.53 2.34 -6.21
CA ILE A 522 -12.87 1.51 -7.38
C ILE A 522 -13.48 0.19 -6.93
N ARG A 523 -12.87 -0.49 -5.95
CA ARG A 523 -13.43 -1.72 -5.37
C ARG A 523 -14.82 -1.47 -4.80
N ARG A 524 -15.03 -0.35 -4.11
CA ARG A 524 -16.35 -0.01 -3.59
C ARG A 524 -17.38 0.16 -4.72
N GLY A 525 -16.95 0.71 -5.86
CA GLY A 525 -17.74 0.77 -7.08
C GLY A 525 -18.17 -0.62 -7.56
N THR A 526 -17.25 -1.58 -7.64
CA THR A 526 -17.54 -2.95 -8.13
C THR A 526 -18.40 -3.78 -7.18
N GLN A 527 -18.40 -3.48 -5.87
CA GLN A 527 -19.22 -4.17 -4.87
C GLN A 527 -20.69 -3.72 -4.86
N THR A 528 -21.06 -2.69 -5.61
CA THR A 528 -22.40 -2.11 -5.52
C THR A 528 -23.40 -2.89 -6.38
N GLU A 529 -24.45 -3.43 -5.76
CA GLU A 529 -25.62 -3.93 -6.48
C GLU A 529 -26.36 -2.79 -7.17
N VAL A 530 -26.51 -2.86 -8.50
CA VAL A 530 -27.33 -1.94 -9.30
C VAL A 530 -28.43 -2.69 -10.04
N GLY A 531 -29.55 -1.99 -10.29
CA GLY A 531 -30.63 -2.49 -11.17
C GLY A 531 -31.99 -2.67 -10.48
N ASP A 532 -32.60 -3.85 -10.68
CA ASP A 532 -34.07 -4.07 -10.60
C ASP A 532 -34.66 -4.14 -9.19
N ALA A 533 -33.84 -4.25 -8.14
CA ALA A 533 -34.35 -4.19 -6.78
C ALA A 533 -34.92 -2.80 -6.50
N TRP A 534 -36.12 -2.73 -5.91
CA TRP A 534 -36.85 -1.48 -5.71
C TRP A 534 -36.03 -0.38 -4.98
N ASN A 535 -35.10 -0.78 -4.13
CA ASN A 535 -34.24 0.09 -3.32
C ASN A 535 -32.77 0.08 -3.76
N ALA A 536 -32.40 -0.62 -4.84
CA ALA A 536 -31.03 -0.59 -5.32
C ALA A 536 -30.70 0.79 -5.91
N PRO A 537 -29.48 1.31 -5.68
CA PRO A 537 -29.00 2.47 -6.42
C PRO A 537 -29.04 2.18 -7.92
N GLN A 538 -29.08 3.25 -8.71
CA GLN A 538 -29.07 3.16 -10.17
C GLN A 538 -27.70 3.64 -10.65
N GLU A 539 -27.14 2.91 -11.62
CA GLU A 539 -26.01 3.39 -12.40
C GLU A 539 -26.36 4.70 -13.10
N ASN A 540 -25.35 5.53 -13.36
CA ASN A 540 -25.55 6.77 -14.09
C ASN A 540 -25.71 6.49 -15.60
N PRO A 541 -26.93 6.65 -16.16
CA PRO A 541 -27.22 6.28 -17.55
C PRO A 541 -26.63 7.28 -18.57
N HIS A 542 -25.98 8.34 -18.10
CA HIS A 542 -25.34 9.34 -18.95
C HIS A 542 -23.86 9.02 -19.22
N LEU A 543 -23.23 8.15 -18.42
CA LEU A 543 -21.81 7.81 -18.56
C LEU A 543 -21.56 6.89 -19.75
N ALA A 544 -22.24 5.75 -19.81
CA ALA A 544 -22.08 4.79 -20.91
C ALA A 544 -23.30 3.87 -21.08
N GLU A 545 -23.24 2.97 -22.07
CA GLU A 545 -24.30 1.98 -22.34
C GLU A 545 -24.13 0.69 -21.51
N THR A 546 -22.91 0.42 -21.03
CA THR A 546 -22.58 -0.79 -20.26
C THR A 546 -22.04 -0.42 -18.88
N LEU A 547 -22.19 -1.33 -17.89
CA LEU A 547 -21.65 -1.12 -16.55
C LEU A 547 -20.11 -0.98 -16.54
N PRO A 548 -19.33 -1.80 -17.28
CA PRO A 548 -17.87 -1.61 -17.35
C PRO A 548 -17.43 -0.26 -17.88
N GLU A 549 -18.05 0.22 -18.96
CA GLU A 549 -17.75 1.56 -19.48
C GLU A 549 -18.21 2.65 -18.51
N THR A 550 -19.33 2.44 -17.81
CA THR A 550 -19.85 3.38 -16.79
C THR A 550 -18.86 3.52 -15.63
N LEU A 551 -18.31 2.42 -15.13
CA LEU A 551 -17.30 2.43 -14.07
C LEU A 551 -16.03 3.15 -14.56
N ASN A 552 -15.51 2.77 -15.73
CA ASN A 552 -14.30 3.35 -16.31
C ASN A 552 -14.41 4.87 -16.52
N GLU A 553 -15.55 5.33 -17.03
CA GLU A 553 -15.78 6.76 -17.22
C GLU A 553 -15.98 7.48 -15.88
N ALA A 554 -16.61 6.87 -14.89
CA ALA A 554 -16.81 7.49 -13.58
C ALA A 554 -15.51 7.80 -12.84
N TYR A 555 -14.54 6.87 -12.86
CA TYR A 555 -13.27 6.99 -12.13
C TYR A 555 -12.13 7.60 -12.96
N ASN A 556 -12.30 7.72 -14.28
CA ASN A 556 -11.40 8.48 -15.16
C ASN A 556 -12.20 9.24 -16.25
N SER A 557 -12.83 10.36 -15.85
CA SER A 557 -13.54 11.27 -16.75
C SER A 557 -12.90 12.66 -16.82
N PRO A 558 -12.99 13.35 -17.97
CA PRO A 558 -12.49 14.72 -18.11
C PRO A 558 -13.04 15.72 -17.09
N ALA A 559 -14.30 15.59 -16.70
CA ALA A 559 -14.91 16.47 -15.70
C ALA A 559 -14.30 16.29 -14.31
N ALA A 560 -14.17 15.04 -13.82
CA ALA A 560 -13.58 14.78 -12.51
C ALA A 560 -12.08 15.12 -12.50
N THR A 561 -11.33 14.71 -13.53
CA THR A 561 -9.90 15.00 -13.62
C THR A 561 -9.65 16.51 -13.65
N MET A 562 -10.33 17.28 -14.51
CA MET A 562 -10.14 18.74 -14.52
C MET A 562 -10.68 19.44 -13.25
N LEU A 563 -11.70 18.88 -12.58
CA LEU A 563 -12.17 19.41 -11.30
C LEU A 563 -11.05 19.42 -10.27
N PHE A 564 -10.34 18.29 -10.10
CA PHE A 564 -9.31 18.17 -9.07
C PHE A 564 -7.96 18.78 -9.47
N TYR A 565 -7.57 18.63 -10.73
CA TYR A 565 -6.27 19.13 -11.20
C TYR A 565 -6.29 20.62 -11.52
N CYS A 566 -7.35 21.12 -12.16
CA CYS A 566 -7.35 22.50 -12.67
C CYS A 566 -8.07 23.50 -11.76
N PHE A 567 -8.82 23.03 -10.76
CA PHE A 567 -9.70 23.90 -9.99
C PHE A 567 -9.66 23.70 -8.47
N MET A 568 -9.77 22.47 -7.96
CA MET A 568 -9.82 22.22 -6.51
C MET A 568 -8.44 22.28 -5.84
N PRO A 569 -8.40 22.65 -4.54
CA PRO A 569 -7.19 22.60 -3.72
C PRO A 569 -6.77 21.16 -3.36
N GLY A 570 -5.64 21.05 -2.65
CA GLY A 570 -5.07 19.78 -2.19
C GLY A 570 -4.21 19.09 -3.23
N VAL A 571 -3.81 17.84 -2.98
CA VAL A 571 -2.97 17.04 -3.87
C VAL A 571 -3.86 16.00 -4.56
N PRO A 572 -4.22 16.15 -5.85
CA PRO A 572 -4.97 15.14 -6.55
C PRO A 572 -4.15 13.85 -6.65
N MET A 573 -4.78 12.73 -6.34
CA MET A 573 -4.26 11.39 -6.51
C MET A 573 -5.11 10.61 -7.51
N ASP A 574 -4.44 9.92 -8.42
CA ASP A 574 -5.05 8.94 -9.30
C ASP A 574 -4.56 7.54 -8.96
N PHE A 575 -5.31 6.52 -9.37
CA PHE A 575 -4.87 5.13 -9.35
C PHE A 575 -4.55 4.67 -10.76
N VAL A 576 -3.37 4.06 -10.95
CA VAL A 576 -2.91 3.67 -12.29
C VAL A 576 -3.87 2.68 -12.98
N GLY A 577 -4.55 1.82 -12.21
CA GLY A 577 -5.56 0.92 -12.75
C GLY A 577 -6.79 1.65 -13.32
N ALA A 578 -7.24 2.71 -12.65
CA ALA A 578 -8.31 3.59 -13.17
C ALA A 578 -7.85 4.33 -14.44
N ASN A 579 -6.63 4.87 -14.43
CA ASN A 579 -6.08 5.58 -15.60
C ASN A 579 -6.01 4.66 -16.82
N MET A 580 -5.56 3.42 -16.62
CA MET A 580 -5.50 2.41 -17.67
C MET A 580 -6.85 1.74 -17.97
N ARG A 581 -7.90 2.02 -17.20
CA ARG A 581 -9.22 1.38 -17.29
C ARG A 581 -9.14 -0.14 -17.17
N SER A 582 -8.19 -0.61 -16.35
CA SER A 582 -8.03 -2.02 -16.01
C SER A 582 -9.05 -2.44 -14.94
N PRO A 583 -9.44 -3.71 -14.90
CA PRO A 583 -10.22 -4.25 -13.80
C PRO A 583 -9.42 -4.20 -12.50
N TRP A 584 -10.14 -4.14 -11.39
CA TRP A 584 -9.62 -4.05 -10.04
C TRP A 584 -10.67 -4.57 -9.05
N GLY A 585 -10.24 -5.46 -8.16
CA GLY A 585 -11.07 -6.06 -7.12
C GLY A 585 -10.17 -6.66 -6.04
N PHE A 586 -10.77 -7.10 -4.94
CA PHE A 586 -10.00 -7.64 -3.82
C PHE A 586 -9.47 -9.03 -4.12
N ILE A 587 -8.15 -9.22 -3.98
CA ILE A 587 -7.49 -10.48 -4.31
C ILE A 587 -6.54 -10.88 -3.18
N ARG A 588 -6.71 -12.10 -2.67
CA ARG A 588 -5.76 -12.77 -1.79
C ARG A 588 -5.86 -14.28 -1.85
N ASP A 589 -4.74 -14.98 -1.99
CA ASP A 589 -4.65 -16.45 -1.86
C ASP A 589 -4.05 -16.90 -0.51
N THR A 590 -3.66 -15.93 0.33
CA THR A 590 -2.94 -16.15 1.58
C THR A 590 -3.83 -16.51 2.78
N ASP A 591 -5.15 -16.32 2.68
CA ASP A 591 -6.11 -16.58 3.76
C ASP A 591 -6.94 -17.86 3.48
N PRO A 592 -6.57 -19.02 4.05
CA PRO A 592 -7.34 -20.25 3.85
C PRO A 592 -8.69 -20.25 4.58
N THR A 593 -8.87 -19.37 5.57
CA THR A 593 -10.07 -19.40 6.42
C THR A 593 -11.21 -18.66 5.76
N TRP A 594 -10.99 -17.42 5.29
CA TRP A 594 -12.06 -16.55 4.80
C TRP A 594 -12.06 -16.33 3.27
N ASN A 595 -11.22 -17.05 2.50
CA ASN A 595 -11.16 -16.93 1.04
C ASN A 595 -12.53 -16.97 0.34
N VAL A 596 -13.40 -17.93 0.67
CA VAL A 596 -14.72 -18.09 0.05
C VAL A 596 -15.63 -16.89 0.35
N LYS A 597 -15.57 -16.34 1.56
CA LYS A 597 -16.34 -15.15 1.93
C LYS A 597 -15.87 -13.94 1.13
N VAL A 598 -14.56 -13.75 1.06
CA VAL A 598 -13.97 -12.63 0.32
C VAL A 598 -14.36 -12.67 -1.16
N VAL A 599 -14.27 -13.84 -1.79
CA VAL A 599 -14.73 -14.02 -3.18
C VAL A 599 -16.22 -13.70 -3.32
N ALA A 600 -17.04 -14.16 -2.38
CA ALA A 600 -18.48 -13.89 -2.39
C ALA A 600 -18.81 -12.40 -2.31
N GLU A 601 -18.07 -11.62 -1.52
CA GLU A 601 -18.24 -10.17 -1.38
C GLU A 601 -17.92 -9.39 -2.66
N GLU A 602 -17.15 -9.98 -3.58
CA GLU A 602 -16.82 -9.42 -4.90
C GLU A 602 -17.83 -9.84 -6.00
N ALA A 603 -19.00 -10.39 -5.64
CA ALA A 603 -19.98 -10.95 -6.58
C ALA A 603 -20.37 -10.02 -7.75
N TYR A 604 -20.48 -8.71 -7.49
CA TYR A 604 -20.90 -7.72 -8.49
C TYR A 604 -19.77 -7.27 -9.43
N LEU A 605 -18.52 -7.64 -9.16
CA LEU A 605 -17.40 -7.43 -10.08
C LEU A 605 -17.69 -8.05 -11.46
N VAL A 606 -18.37 -9.20 -11.50
CA VAL A 606 -18.75 -9.87 -12.75
C VAL A 606 -19.61 -8.97 -13.65
N ASP A 607 -20.46 -8.13 -13.07
CA ASP A 607 -21.30 -7.20 -13.82
C ASP A 607 -20.54 -5.92 -14.18
N TRP A 608 -19.77 -5.40 -13.24
CA TRP A 608 -19.09 -4.12 -13.35
C TRP A 608 -17.81 -4.14 -14.17
N GLN A 609 -17.12 -5.26 -14.32
CA GLN A 609 -15.77 -5.26 -14.90
C GLN A 609 -15.48 -6.39 -15.88
N ILE A 610 -16.37 -7.36 -16.05
CA ILE A 610 -16.15 -8.50 -16.96
C ILE A 610 -17.11 -8.40 -18.16
N PRO A 611 -16.71 -7.83 -19.31
CA PRO A 611 -17.48 -7.92 -20.55
C PRO A 611 -17.67 -9.35 -21.05
N ASP A 612 -18.73 -9.61 -21.81
CA ASP A 612 -19.06 -10.96 -22.31
C ASP A 612 -17.99 -11.49 -23.29
N ASP A 613 -17.44 -10.63 -24.13
CA ASP A 613 -16.36 -10.96 -25.07
C ASP A 613 -15.04 -11.23 -24.37
N VAL A 614 -14.75 -10.49 -23.30
CA VAL A 614 -13.56 -10.69 -22.46
C VAL A 614 -13.65 -12.01 -21.68
N TYR A 615 -14.81 -12.34 -21.10
CA TYR A 615 -14.99 -13.65 -20.47
C TYR A 615 -14.81 -14.80 -21.49
N GLY A 616 -15.23 -14.59 -22.74
CA GLY A 616 -15.03 -15.54 -23.83
C GLY A 616 -13.60 -15.66 -24.35
N ASP A 617 -12.67 -14.78 -23.97
CA ASP A 617 -11.28 -14.79 -24.42
C ASP A 617 -10.47 -15.87 -23.70
N ASP A 618 -9.79 -16.73 -24.45
CA ASP A 618 -8.98 -17.84 -23.92
C ASP A 618 -7.75 -17.35 -23.12
N ARG A 619 -7.40 -16.06 -23.21
CA ARG A 619 -6.37 -15.44 -22.37
C ARG A 619 -6.75 -15.39 -20.89
N PHE A 620 -8.04 -15.31 -20.57
CA PHE A 620 -8.51 -15.05 -19.21
C PHE A 620 -9.42 -16.15 -18.66
N PHE A 621 -9.57 -16.17 -17.33
CA PHE A 621 -10.50 -17.03 -16.59
C PHE A 621 -10.28 -18.53 -16.82
N GLY A 622 -9.03 -18.95 -16.99
CA GLY A 622 -8.67 -20.34 -17.32
C GLY A 622 -8.99 -21.30 -16.20
N GLY A 623 -8.77 -20.88 -14.94
CA GLY A 623 -9.10 -21.66 -13.75
C GLY A 623 -10.60 -21.89 -13.64
N LEU A 624 -11.39 -20.81 -13.65
CA LEU A 624 -12.85 -20.84 -13.57
C LEU A 624 -13.48 -21.65 -14.72
N LYS A 625 -13.00 -21.48 -15.96
CA LYS A 625 -13.48 -22.25 -17.12
C LYS A 625 -13.18 -23.74 -16.97
N SER A 626 -12.04 -24.10 -16.37
CA SER A 626 -11.67 -25.50 -16.11
C SER A 626 -12.58 -26.17 -15.07
N LEU A 627 -13.16 -25.39 -14.16
CA LEU A 627 -14.18 -25.83 -13.20
C LEU A 627 -15.59 -25.94 -13.82
N GLY A 628 -15.76 -25.58 -15.09
CA GLY A 628 -17.01 -25.70 -15.84
C GLY A 628 -17.78 -24.38 -16.00
N PHE A 629 -17.28 -23.25 -15.48
CA PHE A 629 -17.87 -21.94 -15.70
C PHE A 629 -17.50 -21.41 -17.10
N THR A 630 -17.98 -22.06 -18.16
CA THR A 630 -17.65 -21.66 -19.54
C THR A 630 -18.47 -20.47 -20.04
N GLU A 631 -19.57 -20.15 -19.36
CA GLU A 631 -20.46 -19.03 -19.68
C GLU A 631 -20.51 -18.05 -18.51
N LYS A 632 -20.40 -16.74 -18.80
CA LYS A 632 -20.41 -15.68 -17.78
C LYS A 632 -21.69 -15.66 -16.95
N ASP A 633 -22.83 -15.99 -17.57
CA ASP A 633 -24.12 -16.03 -16.88
C ASP A 633 -24.15 -17.09 -15.77
N ASP A 634 -23.48 -18.23 -15.96
CA ASP A 634 -23.36 -19.29 -14.95
C ASP A 634 -22.49 -18.83 -13.78
N LEU A 635 -21.37 -18.14 -14.07
CA LEU A 635 -20.50 -17.54 -13.05
C LEU A 635 -21.26 -16.50 -12.23
N ARG A 636 -21.94 -15.56 -12.88
CA ARG A 636 -22.74 -14.51 -12.24
C ARG A 636 -23.83 -15.11 -11.35
N MET A 637 -24.56 -16.12 -11.84
CA MET A 637 -25.61 -16.77 -11.05
C MET A 637 -25.03 -17.45 -9.82
N PHE A 638 -23.92 -18.17 -9.98
CA PHE A 638 -23.27 -18.90 -8.89
C PHE A 638 -22.74 -17.97 -7.81
N ILE A 639 -21.98 -16.93 -8.17
CA ILE A 639 -21.35 -16.05 -7.18
C ILE A 639 -22.36 -15.23 -6.38
N ARG A 640 -23.47 -14.80 -7.00
CA ARG A 640 -24.57 -14.14 -6.27
C ARG A 640 -25.31 -15.10 -5.32
N ALA A 641 -25.46 -16.35 -5.73
CA ALA A 641 -26.00 -17.39 -4.86
C ALA A 641 -25.03 -17.69 -3.70
N LEU A 642 -23.73 -17.69 -3.95
CA LEU A 642 -22.69 -17.85 -2.95
C LEU A 642 -22.75 -16.72 -1.92
N LEU A 643 -22.80 -15.45 -2.35
CA LEU A 643 -22.97 -14.29 -1.46
C LEU A 643 -24.21 -14.44 -0.56
N SER A 644 -25.36 -14.77 -1.15
CA SER A 644 -26.59 -15.00 -0.38
C SER A 644 -26.49 -16.17 0.59
N ALA A 645 -25.72 -17.21 0.24
CA ALA A 645 -25.52 -18.38 1.09
C ALA A 645 -24.59 -18.06 2.27
N VAL A 646 -23.51 -17.30 2.05
CA VAL A 646 -22.60 -16.82 3.11
C VAL A 646 -23.38 -16.05 4.18
N ASP A 647 -24.23 -15.10 3.77
CA ASP A 647 -25.08 -14.31 4.67
C ASP A 647 -26.07 -15.19 5.47
N LEU A 648 -26.60 -16.23 4.83
CA LEU A 648 -27.62 -17.09 5.43
C LEU A 648 -27.04 -18.07 6.47
N THR A 649 -25.81 -18.53 6.27
CA THR A 649 -25.20 -19.60 7.07
C THR A 649 -24.22 -19.10 8.11
N ASP A 650 -23.96 -17.78 8.17
CA ASP A 650 -22.94 -17.20 9.06
C ASP A 650 -21.55 -17.81 8.78
N TYR A 651 -21.24 -17.99 7.49
CA TYR A 651 -19.99 -18.56 6.97
C TYR A 651 -19.64 -20.00 7.43
N ASP A 652 -20.64 -20.86 7.55
CA ASP A 652 -20.43 -22.32 7.64
C ASP A 652 -20.29 -22.91 6.22
N LEU A 653 -19.09 -23.31 5.81
CA LEU A 653 -18.78 -23.79 4.44
C LEU A 653 -19.59 -25.04 4.05
N ASP A 654 -19.77 -26.00 4.96
CA ASP A 654 -20.57 -27.20 4.71
C ASP A 654 -22.05 -26.85 4.51
N ALA A 655 -22.55 -25.89 5.30
CA ALA A 655 -23.91 -25.37 5.14
C ALA A 655 -24.07 -24.60 3.82
N ILE A 656 -23.09 -23.78 3.43
CA ILE A 656 -23.07 -23.06 2.14
C ILE A 656 -23.15 -24.07 1.00
N ALA A 657 -22.26 -25.06 0.99
CA ALA A 657 -22.22 -26.10 -0.02
C ALA A 657 -23.56 -26.87 -0.11
N THR A 658 -24.19 -27.14 1.04
CA THR A 658 -25.52 -27.77 1.12
C THR A 658 -26.60 -26.90 0.48
N VAL A 659 -26.60 -25.60 0.74
CA VAL A 659 -27.56 -24.64 0.14
C VAL A 659 -27.35 -24.57 -1.37
N LEU A 660 -26.11 -24.41 -1.83
CA LEU A 660 -25.79 -24.27 -3.26
C LEU A 660 -26.05 -25.55 -4.05
N SER A 661 -25.92 -26.74 -3.42
CA SER A 661 -26.26 -28.03 -4.03
C SER A 661 -27.73 -28.17 -4.44
N THR A 662 -28.61 -27.28 -3.96
CA THR A 662 -30.02 -27.23 -4.39
C THR A 662 -30.22 -26.57 -5.76
N LEU A 663 -29.20 -25.87 -6.27
CA LEU A 663 -29.19 -25.18 -7.55
C LEU A 663 -28.59 -26.08 -8.64
N GLU A 664 -28.90 -25.79 -9.90
CA GLU A 664 -28.16 -26.37 -11.02
C GLU A 664 -26.96 -25.47 -11.31
N THR A 665 -25.78 -25.90 -10.85
CA THR A 665 -24.52 -25.18 -11.01
C THR A 665 -23.54 -25.98 -11.89
N PRO A 666 -22.46 -25.37 -12.40
CA PRO A 666 -21.39 -26.09 -13.10
C PRO A 666 -20.72 -27.20 -12.27
N PHE A 667 -20.70 -27.08 -10.93
CA PHE A 667 -20.25 -28.14 -10.01
C PHE A 667 -21.21 -29.33 -9.90
N GLY A 668 -22.42 -29.22 -10.45
CA GLY A 668 -23.46 -30.25 -10.34
C GLY A 668 -24.30 -30.09 -9.08
N LYS A 669 -24.77 -31.23 -8.52
CA LYS A 669 -25.76 -31.29 -7.41
C LYS A 669 -25.17 -31.76 -6.07
N GLU A 670 -23.87 -32.00 -6.03
CA GLU A 670 -23.14 -32.44 -4.84
C GLU A 670 -21.90 -31.55 -4.70
N ILE A 671 -22.12 -30.31 -4.25
CA ILE A 671 -21.06 -29.34 -3.97
C ILE A 671 -20.53 -29.61 -2.55
N THR A 672 -19.23 -29.55 -2.39
CA THR A 672 -18.52 -29.72 -1.11
C THR A 672 -17.81 -28.42 -0.70
N ALA A 673 -17.33 -28.34 0.54
CA ALA A 673 -16.49 -27.23 0.99
C ALA A 673 -15.22 -27.10 0.12
N ASP A 674 -14.54 -28.22 -0.17
CA ASP A 674 -13.37 -28.28 -1.04
C ASP A 674 -13.64 -27.71 -2.45
N ASP A 675 -14.85 -27.93 -3.01
CA ASP A 675 -15.22 -27.35 -4.30
C ASP A 675 -15.33 -25.82 -4.23
N LEU A 676 -15.81 -25.27 -3.11
CA LEU A 676 -15.91 -23.82 -2.88
C LEU A 676 -14.53 -23.20 -2.70
N GLU A 677 -13.63 -23.86 -1.97
CA GLU A 677 -12.24 -23.43 -1.81
C GLU A 677 -11.52 -23.46 -3.16
N THR A 678 -11.67 -24.54 -3.93
CA THR A 678 -11.11 -24.66 -5.28
C THR A 678 -11.62 -23.55 -6.20
N PHE A 679 -12.92 -23.23 -6.12
CA PHE A 679 -13.50 -22.09 -6.83
C PHE A 679 -12.86 -20.77 -6.40
N ALA A 680 -12.69 -20.56 -5.10
CA ALA A 680 -12.14 -19.32 -4.57
C ALA A 680 -10.70 -19.09 -5.02
N TYR A 681 -9.83 -20.11 -4.97
CA TYR A 681 -8.45 -19.97 -5.47
C TYR A 681 -8.40 -19.71 -6.97
N ALA A 682 -9.18 -20.45 -7.77
CA ALA A 682 -9.28 -20.22 -9.21
C ALA A 682 -9.76 -18.79 -9.53
N TRP A 683 -10.72 -18.26 -8.76
CA TRP A 683 -11.18 -16.88 -8.87
C TRP A 683 -10.05 -15.89 -8.58
N MET A 684 -9.31 -16.06 -7.48
CA MET A 684 -8.25 -15.13 -7.09
C MET A 684 -7.12 -15.08 -8.13
N GLU A 685 -6.67 -16.24 -8.60
CA GLU A 685 -5.65 -16.35 -9.66
C GLU A 685 -6.12 -15.69 -10.96
N ASP A 686 -7.34 -16.01 -11.41
CA ASP A 686 -7.88 -15.49 -12.67
C ASP A 686 -8.12 -13.97 -12.60
N ILE A 687 -8.61 -13.43 -11.48
CA ILE A 687 -8.82 -11.99 -11.30
C ILE A 687 -7.49 -11.25 -11.17
N HIS A 688 -6.49 -11.81 -10.47
CA HIS A 688 -5.14 -11.22 -10.47
C HIS A 688 -4.58 -11.13 -11.90
N HIS A 689 -4.64 -12.22 -12.64
CA HIS A 689 -4.16 -12.24 -14.02
C HIS A 689 -4.90 -11.18 -14.86
N TYR A 690 -6.22 -11.11 -14.73
CA TYR A 690 -7.06 -10.13 -15.42
C TYR A 690 -6.72 -8.66 -15.07
N ALA A 691 -6.35 -8.39 -13.81
CA ALA A 691 -5.96 -7.08 -13.30
C ALA A 691 -4.57 -6.60 -13.74
N ASN A 692 -3.74 -7.44 -14.38
CA ASN A 692 -2.41 -7.05 -14.81
C ASN A 692 -2.47 -5.99 -15.93
N LEU A 693 -1.81 -4.84 -15.72
CA LEU A 693 -1.86 -3.68 -16.62
C LEU A 693 -1.27 -3.94 -18.01
N SER A 694 -0.41 -4.95 -18.15
CA SER A 694 0.19 -5.29 -19.45
C SER A 694 -0.85 -5.72 -20.49
N HIS A 695 -1.95 -6.33 -20.07
CA HIS A 695 -3.03 -6.74 -20.95
C HIS A 695 -3.79 -5.57 -21.58
N TRP A 696 -3.72 -4.40 -20.94
CA TRP A 696 -4.50 -3.21 -21.29
C TRP A 696 -3.66 -2.14 -21.99
N ALA A 697 -2.35 -2.35 -22.14
CA ALA A 697 -1.42 -1.35 -22.67
C ALA A 697 -1.73 -0.96 -24.12
N ASP A 698 -2.13 -1.92 -24.95
CA ASP A 698 -2.44 -1.69 -26.38
C ASP A 698 -3.87 -1.13 -26.60
N GLU A 699 -4.71 -1.12 -25.56
CA GLU A 699 -6.09 -0.62 -25.60
C GLU A 699 -6.20 0.87 -25.23
N GLN A 700 -5.06 1.49 -24.88
CA GLN A 700 -5.01 2.88 -24.43
C GLN A 700 -5.25 3.85 -25.58
N ASP A 701 -6.23 4.74 -25.40
CA ASP A 701 -6.60 5.77 -26.38
C ASP A 701 -5.60 6.94 -26.37
N ASP A 702 -5.17 7.37 -27.56
CA ASP A 702 -4.16 8.42 -27.71
C ASP A 702 -4.69 9.79 -27.32
N GLU A 703 -5.94 10.14 -27.66
CA GLU A 703 -6.54 11.44 -27.34
C GLU A 703 -6.79 11.59 -25.84
N ARG A 704 -7.36 10.55 -25.20
CA ARG A 704 -7.61 10.50 -23.75
C ARG A 704 -6.30 10.61 -22.96
N THR A 705 -5.33 9.75 -23.23
CA THR A 705 -4.07 9.73 -22.45
C THR A 705 -3.22 10.97 -22.68
N ALA A 706 -3.29 11.59 -23.87
CA ALA A 706 -2.68 12.90 -24.11
C ALA A 706 -3.38 14.02 -23.34
N PHE A 707 -4.72 13.99 -23.28
CA PHE A 707 -5.50 14.92 -22.48
C PHE A 707 -5.20 14.79 -20.98
N ASP A 708 -5.21 13.58 -20.43
CA ASP A 708 -4.92 13.33 -19.01
C ASP A 708 -3.51 13.81 -18.63
N LEU A 709 -2.53 13.61 -19.51
CA LEU A 709 -1.19 14.19 -19.34
C LEU A 709 -1.21 15.73 -19.36
N ALA A 710 -1.91 16.34 -20.31
CA ALA A 710 -2.01 17.80 -20.40
C ALA A 710 -2.70 18.42 -19.17
N VAL A 711 -3.69 17.74 -18.58
CA VAL A 711 -4.35 18.16 -17.34
C VAL A 711 -3.38 18.16 -16.16
N ARG A 712 -2.56 17.11 -16.05
CA ARG A 712 -1.50 17.01 -15.04
C ARG A 712 -0.44 18.10 -15.23
N GLU A 713 0.07 18.27 -16.45
CA GLU A 713 1.01 19.35 -16.78
C GLU A 713 0.46 20.74 -16.45
N PHE A 714 -0.84 20.98 -16.74
CA PHE A 714 -1.51 22.23 -16.41
C PHE A 714 -1.47 22.54 -14.90
N ARG A 715 -1.61 21.51 -14.07
CA ARG A 715 -1.50 21.60 -12.61
C ARG A 715 -0.06 21.85 -12.16
N HIS A 716 0.92 21.18 -12.74
CA HIS A 716 2.34 21.39 -12.44
C HIS A 716 2.85 22.78 -12.81
N GLU A 717 2.31 23.40 -13.85
CA GLU A 717 2.57 24.81 -14.17
C GLU A 717 1.98 25.79 -13.14
N ARG A 718 1.03 25.33 -12.31
CA ARG A 718 0.22 26.15 -11.40
C ARG A 718 0.12 25.49 -10.01
N PRO A 719 1.26 25.27 -9.32
CA PRO A 719 1.26 24.62 -8.01
C PRO A 719 0.47 25.42 -6.96
N TRP A 720 0.24 26.72 -7.19
CA TRP A 720 -0.62 27.58 -6.36
C TRP A 720 -2.09 27.12 -6.31
N LEU A 721 -2.55 26.30 -7.26
CA LEU A 721 -3.90 25.73 -7.23
C LEU A 721 -4.13 24.82 -6.02
N ARG A 722 -3.07 24.35 -5.35
CA ARG A 722 -3.13 23.59 -4.09
C ARG A 722 -3.76 24.39 -2.95
N SER A 723 -3.65 25.72 -2.95
CA SER A 723 -4.20 26.57 -1.89
C SER A 723 -5.73 26.60 -1.93
N ASP A 724 -6.34 26.71 -0.74
CA ASP A 724 -7.79 26.83 -0.55
C ASP A 724 -8.38 27.97 -1.39
N ILE A 725 -9.67 27.86 -1.74
CA ILE A 725 -10.35 28.87 -2.55
C ILE A 725 -10.72 30.09 -1.69
N ASP A 726 -10.22 31.27 -2.07
CA ASP A 726 -10.54 32.57 -1.43
C ASP A 726 -11.93 33.08 -1.85
N HIS A 727 -12.95 32.34 -1.45
CA HIS A 727 -14.35 32.62 -1.76
C HIS A 727 -14.94 33.83 -1.02
N GLU A 728 -14.22 34.41 -0.05
CA GLU A 728 -14.55 35.71 0.55
C GLU A 728 -13.92 36.88 -0.21
N GLY A 729 -12.90 36.62 -1.04
CA GLY A 729 -12.14 37.58 -1.82
C GLY A 729 -12.50 37.56 -3.31
N SER A 730 -11.52 37.26 -4.16
CA SER A 730 -11.65 37.37 -5.63
C SER A 730 -11.95 36.06 -6.34
N GLU A 731 -11.93 34.93 -5.63
CA GLU A 731 -12.23 33.61 -6.17
C GLU A 731 -13.69 33.21 -5.91
N ALA A 732 -14.19 32.23 -6.65
CA ALA A 732 -15.56 31.77 -6.51
C ALA A 732 -15.70 30.30 -6.87
N TYR A 733 -16.70 29.63 -6.30
CA TYR A 733 -17.07 28.27 -6.68
C TYR A 733 -18.57 28.06 -6.48
N GLY A 734 -19.16 27.15 -7.25
CA GLY A 734 -20.57 26.85 -7.14
C GLY A 734 -21.01 25.70 -8.04
N TYR A 735 -22.29 25.35 -7.92
CA TYR A 735 -22.97 24.57 -8.93
C TYR A 735 -24.30 25.22 -9.28
N ARG A 736 -24.75 25.05 -10.52
CA ARG A 736 -26.01 25.64 -10.97
C ARG A 736 -27.20 25.02 -10.25
N HIS A 737 -27.95 25.84 -9.50
CA HIS A 737 -29.14 25.41 -8.77
C HIS A 737 -30.39 26.25 -9.14
N PRO A 738 -31.55 25.62 -9.44
CA PRO A 738 -31.79 24.16 -9.47
C PRO A 738 -31.07 23.49 -10.65
N THR A 739 -30.72 22.21 -10.51
CA THR A 739 -29.96 21.44 -11.52
C THR A 739 -30.65 21.42 -12.88
N ASN A 740 -31.99 21.28 -12.89
CA ASN A 740 -32.80 21.19 -14.10
C ASN A 740 -32.31 20.11 -15.08
N GLY A 741 -31.87 18.98 -14.55
CA GLY A 741 -31.40 17.82 -15.32
C GLY A 741 -29.88 17.72 -15.48
N THR A 742 -29.12 18.79 -15.21
CA THR A 742 -27.65 18.80 -15.33
C THR A 742 -26.99 19.28 -14.04
N VAL A 743 -26.04 18.51 -13.50
CA VAL A 743 -25.17 18.92 -12.40
C VAL A 743 -23.97 19.65 -13.00
N LEU A 744 -24.04 20.98 -13.03
CA LEU A 744 -23.04 21.83 -13.67
C LEU A 744 -22.25 22.58 -12.60
N TYR A 745 -20.98 22.21 -12.42
CA TYR A 745 -20.04 22.87 -11.51
C TYR A 745 -19.33 24.01 -12.24
N TYR A 746 -19.00 25.06 -11.50
CA TYR A 746 -18.25 26.20 -12.01
C TYR A 746 -17.38 26.83 -10.91
N GLY A 747 -16.41 27.63 -11.33
CA GLY A 747 -15.70 28.51 -10.41
C GLY A 747 -14.60 29.34 -11.06
N LEU A 748 -14.07 30.26 -10.27
CA LEU A 748 -13.02 31.21 -10.63
C LEU A 748 -11.86 31.04 -9.65
N ARG A 749 -10.64 30.89 -10.18
CA ARG A 749 -9.38 30.93 -9.43
C ARG A 749 -8.54 32.12 -9.90
N GLU A 750 -7.73 32.68 -9.01
CA GLU A 750 -6.80 33.77 -9.32
C GLU A 750 -5.40 33.44 -8.79
N SER A 751 -4.39 33.66 -9.64
CA SER A 751 -2.99 33.47 -9.24
C SER A 751 -2.64 34.38 -8.05
N PRO A 752 -1.74 33.97 -7.14
CA PRO A 752 -1.31 34.81 -6.01
C PRO A 752 -0.72 36.16 -6.42
N ASP A 753 -0.13 36.25 -7.62
CA ASP A 753 0.46 37.48 -8.16
C ASP A 753 -0.58 38.39 -8.86
N GLY A 754 -1.81 37.90 -9.07
CA GLY A 754 -2.90 38.62 -9.73
C GLY A 754 -2.68 38.84 -11.23
N ASP A 755 -1.87 38.02 -11.89
CA ASP A 755 -1.54 38.11 -13.32
C ASP A 755 -2.29 37.09 -14.21
N GLU A 756 -2.89 36.07 -13.58
CA GLU A 756 -3.71 35.04 -14.23
C GLU A 756 -5.02 34.80 -13.47
N GLN A 757 -6.11 34.66 -14.21
CA GLN A 757 -7.38 34.10 -13.73
C GLN A 757 -7.75 32.86 -14.54
N LEU A 758 -8.37 31.89 -13.85
CA LEU A 758 -8.90 30.66 -14.44
C LEU A 758 -10.40 30.55 -14.17
N LEU A 759 -11.18 30.36 -15.22
CA LEU A 759 -12.62 30.11 -15.13
C LEU A 759 -12.89 28.66 -15.51
N PHE A 760 -13.42 27.88 -14.56
CA PHE A 760 -13.73 26.47 -14.71
C PHE A 760 -15.23 26.26 -14.92
N ALA A 761 -15.59 25.33 -15.79
CA ALA A 761 -16.94 24.78 -15.88
C ALA A 761 -16.90 23.29 -16.25
N ALA A 762 -17.71 22.48 -15.57
CA ALA A 762 -17.83 21.05 -15.84
C ALA A 762 -19.27 20.55 -15.70
N ASN A 763 -19.75 19.88 -16.75
CA ASN A 763 -20.97 19.09 -16.67
C ASN A 763 -20.62 17.77 -15.99
N MET A 764 -20.84 17.68 -14.68
CA MET A 764 -20.50 16.51 -13.88
C MET A 764 -21.47 15.34 -14.11
N GLU A 765 -22.72 15.64 -14.46
CA GLU A 765 -23.76 14.65 -14.73
C GLU A 765 -24.92 15.28 -15.50
N GLY A 766 -25.38 14.64 -16.58
CA GLY A 766 -26.64 14.98 -17.26
C GLY A 766 -26.50 15.33 -18.75
N PRO A 767 -27.59 15.82 -19.38
CA PRO A 767 -27.60 16.12 -20.80
C PRO A 767 -26.70 17.32 -21.15
N PRO A 768 -26.32 17.46 -22.45
CA PRO A 768 -25.47 18.55 -22.89
C PRO A 768 -26.00 19.94 -22.55
N ILE A 769 -25.10 20.86 -22.22
CA ILE A 769 -25.41 22.20 -21.75
C ILE A 769 -24.45 23.24 -22.33
N GLU A 770 -24.94 24.46 -22.59
CA GLU A 770 -24.10 25.58 -23.02
C GLU A 770 -23.49 26.32 -21.84
N VAL A 771 -22.21 26.68 -21.97
CA VAL A 771 -21.42 27.44 -21.00
C VAL A 771 -20.61 28.54 -21.71
N SER A 772 -20.39 29.66 -21.02
CA SER A 772 -19.51 30.74 -21.48
C SER A 772 -19.19 31.68 -20.31
N PRO A 773 -18.13 32.51 -20.41
CA PRO A 773 -17.90 33.57 -19.44
C PRO A 773 -19.10 34.53 -19.28
N GLU A 774 -19.85 34.80 -20.36
CA GLU A 774 -21.07 35.62 -20.29
C GLU A 774 -22.17 34.96 -19.44
N ILE A 775 -22.35 33.65 -19.57
CA ILE A 775 -23.31 32.89 -18.74
C ILE A 775 -22.87 32.93 -17.27
N TRP A 776 -21.57 32.82 -17.01
CA TRP A 776 -21.06 32.81 -15.64
C TRP A 776 -21.05 34.17 -14.95
N ALA A 777 -21.12 35.27 -15.69
CA ALA A 777 -21.24 36.60 -15.11
C ALA A 777 -22.58 36.86 -14.39
N ASP A 778 -23.60 36.04 -14.64
CA ASP A 778 -24.85 36.07 -13.87
C ASP A 778 -24.73 35.36 -12.51
N GLU A 779 -23.76 34.44 -12.36
CA GLU A 779 -23.56 33.59 -11.17
C GLU A 779 -22.38 34.08 -10.31
N ILE A 780 -21.30 34.56 -10.94
CA ILE A 780 -20.09 35.06 -10.29
C ILE A 780 -20.10 36.59 -10.35
N ALA A 781 -20.17 37.23 -9.19
CA ALA A 781 -20.20 38.68 -9.09
C ALA A 781 -18.93 39.31 -9.69
N ASP A 782 -19.11 40.39 -10.45
CA ASP A 782 -18.04 41.18 -11.06
C ASP A 782 -17.13 40.39 -12.04
N LEU A 783 -17.53 39.20 -12.49
CA LEU A 783 -16.79 38.41 -13.48
C LEU A 783 -16.71 39.17 -14.83
N PRO A 784 -15.51 39.43 -15.35
CA PRO A 784 -15.35 40.04 -16.67
C PRO A 784 -15.81 39.09 -17.77
N THR A 785 -16.46 39.60 -18.81
CA THR A 785 -16.95 38.76 -19.92
C THR A 785 -16.01 38.71 -21.13
N ASP A 786 -14.94 39.52 -21.13
CA ASP A 786 -13.95 39.62 -22.19
C ASP A 786 -12.54 39.18 -21.74
N GLY A 787 -11.69 38.84 -22.71
CA GLY A 787 -10.29 38.45 -22.47
C GLY A 787 -10.09 37.00 -22.02
N TRP A 788 -11.14 36.17 -22.05
CA TRP A 788 -11.06 34.74 -21.78
C TRP A 788 -10.72 33.95 -23.04
N GLU A 789 -9.71 33.10 -22.94
CA GLU A 789 -9.32 32.15 -23.99
C GLU A 789 -9.39 30.73 -23.44
N PRO A 790 -9.90 29.73 -24.20
CA PRO A 790 -9.85 28.34 -23.77
C PRO A 790 -8.40 27.90 -23.54
N ALA A 791 -8.09 27.51 -22.30
CA ALA A 791 -6.77 27.00 -21.92
C ALA A 791 -6.71 25.47 -21.99
N LEU A 792 -7.76 24.81 -21.53
CA LEU A 792 -7.89 23.35 -21.57
C LEU A 792 -9.37 22.98 -21.76
N ALA A 793 -9.65 21.95 -22.55
CA ALA A 793 -11.01 21.45 -22.76
C ALA A 793 -10.99 19.94 -22.92
N ALA A 794 -12.03 19.29 -22.43
CA ALA A 794 -12.21 17.86 -22.58
C ALA A 794 -12.19 17.43 -24.07
N PRO A 795 -11.78 16.18 -24.36
CA PRO A 795 -11.86 15.62 -25.71
C PRO A 795 -13.23 15.83 -26.36
N ALA A 796 -13.25 16.06 -27.67
CA ALA A 796 -14.44 16.41 -28.46
C ALA A 796 -15.17 17.73 -28.12
N VAL A 797 -14.74 18.50 -27.10
CA VAL A 797 -15.28 19.84 -26.85
C VAL A 797 -14.70 20.83 -27.86
N ALA A 798 -15.57 21.34 -28.75
CA ALA A 798 -15.14 22.23 -29.81
C ALA A 798 -14.97 23.68 -29.32
N THR A 799 -13.71 24.08 -29.12
CA THR A 799 -13.26 25.43 -28.74
C THR A 799 -12.79 26.21 -29.98
N GLY A 800 -13.26 27.44 -30.18
CA GLY A 800 -12.85 28.24 -31.32
C GLY A 800 -13.13 29.73 -31.09
N ALA A 801 -12.25 30.59 -31.59
CA ALA A 801 -12.28 32.05 -31.34
C ALA A 801 -13.56 32.76 -31.83
N ASP A 802 -14.32 32.12 -32.73
CA ASP A 802 -15.59 32.64 -33.27
C ASP A 802 -16.82 32.13 -32.51
N ARG A 803 -16.65 31.45 -31.36
CA ARG A 803 -17.75 30.88 -30.58
C ARG A 803 -17.99 31.66 -29.30
N ASP A 804 -19.18 32.25 -29.19
CA ASP A 804 -19.64 32.96 -27.99
C ASP A 804 -19.96 31.99 -26.81
N SER A 805 -20.24 30.72 -27.11
CA SER A 805 -20.54 29.66 -26.15
C SER A 805 -19.92 28.31 -26.53
N VAL A 806 -19.72 27.45 -25.53
CA VAL A 806 -19.24 26.07 -25.68
C VAL A 806 -20.32 25.12 -25.15
N THR A 807 -20.56 24.02 -25.85
CA THR A 807 -21.46 22.96 -25.37
C THR A 807 -20.64 21.88 -24.68
N LEU A 808 -20.93 21.61 -23.40
CA LEU A 808 -20.39 20.49 -22.64
C LEU A 808 -21.41 19.35 -22.62
N GLY A 809 -21.05 18.20 -23.17
CA GLY A 809 -21.72 16.92 -22.96
C GLY A 809 -21.55 16.39 -21.53
N ASN A 810 -22.09 15.20 -21.26
CA ASN A 810 -21.91 14.55 -19.97
C ASN A 810 -20.41 14.35 -19.66
N VAL A 811 -20.01 14.57 -18.41
CA VAL A 811 -18.62 14.47 -17.92
C VAL A 811 -17.56 15.21 -18.75
N GLN A 812 -17.97 16.26 -19.47
CA GLN A 812 -17.06 17.18 -20.16
C GLN A 812 -16.85 18.47 -19.37
N SER A 813 -15.67 19.04 -19.55
CA SER A 813 -15.20 20.22 -18.82
C SER A 813 -14.40 21.16 -19.73
N ILE A 814 -14.27 22.39 -19.29
CA ILE A 814 -13.46 23.43 -19.93
C ILE A 814 -12.90 24.37 -18.85
N VAL A 815 -11.67 24.83 -19.08
CA VAL A 815 -11.02 25.90 -18.34
C VAL A 815 -10.67 27.01 -19.33
N TRP A 816 -11.15 28.21 -19.06
CA TRP A 816 -10.68 29.42 -19.72
C TRP A 816 -9.62 30.10 -18.87
N ARG A 817 -8.66 30.74 -19.54
CA ARG A 817 -7.62 31.57 -18.94
C ARG A 817 -7.79 33.01 -19.36
N ARG A 818 -7.51 33.93 -18.43
CA ARG A 818 -7.42 35.36 -18.68
C ARG A 818 -6.14 35.90 -18.06
N SER A 819 -5.28 36.51 -18.86
CA SER A 819 -4.09 37.24 -18.38
C SER A 819 -4.47 38.67 -18.02
N LEU A 820 -3.98 39.17 -16.89
CA LEU A 820 -4.33 40.49 -16.33
C LEU A 820 -3.27 41.56 -16.56
#